data_AF-A0A925TQG6-F1
#
_entry.id   AF-A0A925TQG6-F1
#
_cell.length_a   1.000
_cell.length_b   1.000
_cell.length_c   1.000
_cell.angle_alpha   90.00
_cell.angle_beta   90.00
_cell.angle_gamma   90.00
#
_symmetry.space_group_name_H-M   'P 1'
#
loop_
_entity.id
_entity.type
_entity.pdbx_description
1 polymer ?
#
loop_
_entity_poly.entity_id
_entity_poly.type
_entity_poly.pdbx_seq_one_letter_code
_entity_poly.pdbx_strand_id
1 'polypeptide(L)'
;MKTSFLYLACCLMLGLGSIASPCFAQPAAPSDNKVAVMRSVDSLRVNRLMKLSQLWGNIKYFHPYLAYREINWDSAFAAAVPKVEAASTPAEYAAAVQSMLTVLGDPATSVKPLSLSTQPKQLNTLGTTNGEASPTFKYTADSLLVVTVSNYTDLEDVGASLQKFQTIGGLALTAKGVLFDFRSGAQVASEEDYLSYVFQGFSKYLTASPVRTLAERRRMHEGFTPHNGVTSGSYASAFVTRQSRLLPALSGATTKPVVFLVNGNAAVPGDALALQSENKAIVISEGDMTDAGAVSTTLLKMGEGVTAEYRLGEFVYPDGTTGFQPDLILALSAAGEQNAAYQKALSLLRNFKPLPSKRSALMHTATSKPDSAYAATPYPDRGYRLLAAAHIWTVINYFFPYKDLIGEDWNEVLRTFIPKVLEAKDATAYHLGVAEMVSHIYDTHGFIRSKILTAYYGQSKPPFSTRIVENMPMVDNIFDSAAAAGIHIGDLLLKVDNETAQARLKRLETYIAASTSPRRTYSANFRLLTGNDSSFSTFTLQSASGTVKDFRLQRLKRYSSNFTPPPSDTLKLLAGGNIGYVNLELLPVSQVDVMFEKFKDTKAIVFDMRGYPQGTAWPIAPRLTPRERVAAAQFYRKNVTDPDRDDVSETPDKTIFYFTQYLPKTDKPRYTGKTVMLIDERTQSQAEHTGLFFEAANGTKFIGSPTSGANGDVTNFNVPGGITISFSGQGVRHSDGRQLQRVGLQPDVFVRPTLAGLRAGKDEVLDAAIAYLSASPNAKKLLRRPVSAKPASASR
;
A
#
# COMPACT_ATOMS: atom_id res chain seq x y z
N MET A 1 -5.76 40.02 29.76
CA MET A 1 -5.14 40.99 30.70
C MET A 1 -3.68 41.14 30.31
N LYS A 2 -3.21 42.39 30.28
CA LYS A 2 -1.85 42.84 29.96
C LYS A 2 -0.83 42.24 30.94
N THR A 3 0.43 42.03 30.50
CA THR A 3 1.58 42.85 30.93
C THR A 3 2.89 42.40 30.27
N SER A 4 3.59 43.39 29.72
CA SER A 4 5.00 43.40 29.30
C SER A 4 5.95 43.67 30.47
N PHE A 5 7.25 43.44 30.25
CA PHE A 5 8.46 44.24 30.60
C PHE A 5 9.66 43.29 30.85
N LEU A 6 10.97 43.58 30.74
CA LEU A 6 11.90 44.40 29.93
C LEU A 6 13.23 44.43 30.73
N TYR A 7 14.40 44.33 30.05
CA TYR A 7 15.78 44.64 30.52
C TYR A 7 16.41 43.77 31.65
N LEU A 8 17.74 43.57 31.77
CA LEU A 8 18.90 44.45 31.53
C LEU A 8 20.23 43.65 31.34
N ALA A 9 21.25 44.37 30.87
CA ALA A 9 22.58 43.98 30.39
C ALA A 9 23.64 43.51 31.42
N CYS A 10 24.76 42.94 30.95
CA CYS A 10 26.12 43.26 31.46
C CYS A 10 27.28 42.83 30.50
N CYS A 11 28.34 43.63 30.54
CA CYS A 11 29.55 43.74 29.69
C CYS A 11 30.68 42.70 29.95
N LEU A 12 31.60 42.45 29.00
CA LEU A 12 33.02 42.92 28.97
C LEU A 12 33.93 42.18 27.93
N MET A 13 34.64 42.99 27.13
CA MET A 13 36.06 42.96 26.71
C MET A 13 36.77 41.66 26.21
N LEU A 14 37.34 41.72 24.99
CA LEU A 14 38.78 41.88 24.72
C LEU A 14 39.06 41.73 23.20
N GLY A 15 39.81 42.67 22.63
CA GLY A 15 40.34 42.60 21.27
C GLY A 15 41.81 42.21 21.22
N LEU A 16 42.28 41.69 20.08
CA LEU A 16 43.67 41.77 19.61
C LEU A 16 43.76 41.33 18.12
N GLY A 17 44.28 42.23 17.28
CA GLY A 17 45.15 41.99 16.12
C GLY A 17 44.68 41.13 14.95
N SER A 18 44.43 41.74 13.78
CA SER A 18 44.50 41.05 12.49
C SER A 18 45.39 41.82 11.50
N ILE A 19 46.33 41.08 10.94
CA ILE A 19 47.32 41.47 9.94
C ILE A 19 46.62 41.47 8.56
N ALA A 20 46.90 42.49 7.76
CA ALA A 20 46.35 42.66 6.41
C ALA A 20 47.02 41.73 5.39
N SER A 21 46.22 41.13 4.49
CA SER A 21 46.62 40.62 3.15
C SER A 21 45.36 40.35 2.30
N PRO A 22 45.47 40.32 0.96
CA PRO A 22 44.63 41.14 0.09
C PRO A 22 43.34 40.48 -0.40
N CYS A 23 42.44 41.39 -0.80
CA CYS A 23 41.17 41.21 -1.46
C CYS A 23 41.20 40.18 -2.61
N PHE A 24 40.46 39.09 -2.46
CA PHE A 24 39.86 38.36 -3.57
C PHE A 24 38.34 38.53 -3.46
N ALA A 25 37.74 39.18 -4.46
CA ALA A 25 36.29 39.33 -4.55
C ALA A 25 35.65 37.93 -4.68
N GLN A 26 34.92 37.50 -3.65
CA GLN A 26 33.96 36.40 -3.76
C GLN A 26 32.78 36.87 -4.64
N PRO A 27 32.29 36.04 -5.59
CA PRO A 27 31.02 36.33 -6.25
C PRO A 27 29.93 36.35 -5.18
N ALA A 28 29.09 37.38 -5.22
CA ALA A 28 28.00 37.58 -4.26
C ALA A 28 27.18 36.28 -4.11
N ALA A 29 27.07 35.79 -2.87
CA ALA A 29 26.11 34.75 -2.55
C ALA A 29 24.72 35.22 -3.00
N PRO A 30 23.92 34.38 -3.69
CA PRO A 30 22.56 34.75 -4.04
C PRO A 30 21.81 35.12 -2.76
N SER A 31 21.17 36.29 -2.76
CA SER A 31 20.41 36.80 -1.61
C SER A 31 19.47 35.75 -1.03
N ASP A 32 19.31 35.71 0.29
CA ASP A 32 18.49 34.71 1.01
C ASP A 32 17.08 34.53 0.43
N ASN A 33 16.52 35.59 -0.20
CA ASN A 33 15.25 35.52 -0.92
C ASN A 33 15.26 34.62 -2.16
N LYS A 34 16.35 34.58 -2.96
CA LYS A 34 16.44 33.70 -4.13
C LYS A 34 16.52 32.22 -3.73
N VAL A 35 17.24 31.92 -2.65
CA VAL A 35 17.36 30.56 -2.12
C VAL A 35 16.03 30.10 -1.52
N ALA A 36 15.31 30.98 -0.82
CA ALA A 36 13.97 30.69 -0.29
C ALA A 36 12.93 30.46 -1.40
N VAL A 37 12.95 31.28 -2.46
CA VAL A 37 12.06 31.13 -3.63
C VAL A 37 12.38 29.85 -4.41
N MET A 38 13.66 29.50 -4.59
CA MET A 38 14.03 28.26 -5.29
C MET A 38 13.60 27.03 -4.48
N ARG A 39 13.75 27.05 -3.15
CA ARG A 39 13.24 26.00 -2.25
C ARG A 39 11.72 25.88 -2.26
N SER A 40 10.97 26.98 -2.41
CA SER A 40 9.50 26.94 -2.48
C SER A 40 8.98 26.49 -3.84
N VAL A 41 9.67 26.82 -4.94
CA VAL A 41 9.35 26.31 -6.29
C VAL A 41 9.65 24.81 -6.39
N ASP A 42 10.77 24.35 -5.83
CA ASP A 42 11.09 22.92 -5.79
C ASP A 42 10.09 22.13 -4.94
N SER A 43 9.63 22.68 -3.82
CA SER A 43 8.62 22.02 -2.99
C SER A 43 7.25 21.94 -3.70
N LEU A 44 6.85 22.98 -4.45
CA LEU A 44 5.63 22.97 -5.25
C LEU A 44 5.68 21.92 -6.37
N ARG A 45 6.78 21.90 -7.13
CA ARG A 45 6.98 20.93 -8.22
C ARG A 45 6.92 19.50 -7.70
N VAL A 46 7.60 19.21 -6.58
CA VAL A 46 7.56 17.88 -5.96
C VAL A 46 6.14 17.54 -5.49
N ASN A 47 5.39 18.49 -4.91
CA ASN A 47 4.01 18.27 -4.51
C ASN A 47 3.09 17.91 -5.70
N ARG A 48 3.24 18.60 -6.83
CA ARG A 48 2.48 18.27 -8.06
C ARG A 48 2.78 16.86 -8.55
N LEU A 49 4.05 16.46 -8.59
CA LEU A 49 4.46 15.11 -8.98
C LEU A 49 3.99 14.04 -8.00
N MET A 50 3.96 14.34 -6.70
CA MET A 50 3.40 13.47 -5.69
C MET A 50 1.90 13.25 -5.92
N LYS A 51 1.12 14.32 -6.15
CA LYS A 51 -0.32 14.23 -6.44
C LYS A 51 -0.60 13.50 -7.76
N LEU A 52 0.20 13.74 -8.79
CA LEU A 52 0.15 12.95 -10.04
C LEU A 52 0.39 11.46 -9.79
N SER A 53 1.36 11.11 -8.92
CA SER A 53 1.68 9.72 -8.56
C SER A 53 0.54 9.03 -7.82
N GLN A 54 -0.12 9.75 -6.90
CA GLN A 54 -1.32 9.26 -6.20
C GLN A 54 -2.48 9.02 -7.19
N LEU A 55 -2.72 9.97 -8.11
CA LEU A 55 -3.76 9.85 -9.14
C LEU A 55 -3.53 8.65 -10.05
N TRP A 56 -2.29 8.44 -10.50
CA TRP A 56 -1.91 7.27 -11.30
C TRP A 56 -2.26 5.97 -10.57
N GLY A 57 -1.93 5.87 -9.29
CA GLY A 57 -2.20 4.69 -8.47
C GLY A 57 -3.68 4.43 -8.29
N ASN A 58 -4.46 5.47 -7.99
CA ASN A 58 -5.91 5.35 -7.81
C ASN A 58 -6.59 4.85 -9.10
N ILE A 59 -6.22 5.41 -10.25
CA ILE A 59 -6.78 4.97 -11.54
C ILE A 59 -6.31 3.56 -11.89
N LYS A 60 -5.04 3.22 -11.65
CA LYS A 60 -4.46 1.89 -11.96
C LYS A 60 -5.28 0.76 -11.34
N TYR A 61 -5.68 0.91 -10.08
CA TYR A 61 -6.35 -0.14 -9.33
C TYR A 61 -7.88 0.00 -9.31
N PHE A 62 -8.45 1.21 -9.30
CA PHE A 62 -9.90 1.35 -9.11
C PHE A 62 -10.69 1.68 -10.37
N HIS A 63 -10.06 2.21 -11.42
CA HIS A 63 -10.79 2.53 -12.65
C HIS A 63 -11.18 1.25 -13.40
N PRO A 64 -12.48 1.02 -13.70
CA PRO A 64 -12.97 -0.24 -14.26
C PRO A 64 -12.39 -0.54 -15.65
N TYR A 65 -12.18 0.48 -16.49
CA TYR A 65 -11.66 0.28 -17.85
C TYR A 65 -10.27 -0.38 -17.89
N LEU A 66 -9.44 -0.20 -16.86
CA LEU A 66 -8.11 -0.83 -16.84
C LEU A 66 -8.16 -2.35 -16.61
N ALA A 67 -9.30 -2.89 -16.19
CA ALA A 67 -9.46 -4.33 -16.00
C ALA A 67 -9.75 -5.09 -17.30
N TYR A 68 -10.18 -4.41 -18.37
CA TYR A 68 -10.63 -5.07 -19.60
C TYR A 68 -10.26 -4.35 -20.91
N ARG A 69 -9.82 -3.08 -20.89
CA ARG A 69 -9.36 -2.35 -22.08
C ARG A 69 -7.83 -2.41 -22.21
N GLU A 70 -7.34 -2.27 -23.44
CA GLU A 70 -5.92 -2.09 -23.74
C GLU A 70 -5.53 -0.62 -23.61
N ILE A 71 -5.20 -0.19 -22.40
CA ILE A 71 -4.78 1.19 -22.11
C ILE A 71 -3.37 1.15 -21.52
N ASN A 72 -2.42 1.81 -22.20
CA ASN A 72 -1.05 1.92 -21.69
C ASN A 72 -0.93 3.06 -20.67
N TRP A 73 -1.47 2.80 -19.48
CA TRP A 73 -1.59 3.77 -18.39
C TRP A 73 -0.23 4.24 -17.87
N ASP A 74 0.75 3.34 -17.83
CA ASP A 74 2.11 3.62 -17.35
C ASP A 74 2.83 4.60 -18.30
N SER A 75 2.65 4.45 -19.62
CA SER A 75 3.14 5.43 -20.60
C SER A 75 2.44 6.77 -20.52
N ALA A 76 1.12 6.79 -20.28
CA ALA A 76 0.36 8.04 -20.13
C ALA A 76 0.89 8.88 -18.97
N PHE A 77 1.17 8.23 -17.83
CA PHE A 77 1.81 8.87 -16.68
C PHE A 77 3.20 9.38 -17.02
N ALA A 78 4.07 8.52 -17.57
CA ALA A 78 5.45 8.89 -17.89
C ALA A 78 5.52 10.10 -18.85
N ALA A 79 4.58 10.20 -19.81
CA ALA A 79 4.48 11.33 -20.74
C ALA A 79 3.94 12.63 -20.09
N ALA A 80 3.18 12.52 -19.00
CA ALA A 80 2.65 13.68 -18.28
C ALA A 80 3.68 14.32 -17.33
N VAL A 81 4.61 13.53 -16.78
CA VAL A 81 5.67 14.00 -15.86
C VAL A 81 6.40 15.27 -16.36
N PRO A 82 7.01 15.30 -17.56
CA PRO A 82 7.74 16.49 -18.01
C PRO A 82 6.82 17.72 -18.18
N LYS A 83 5.54 17.51 -18.51
CA LYS A 83 4.57 18.61 -18.64
C LYS A 83 4.21 19.20 -17.27
N VAL A 84 4.05 18.35 -16.25
CA VAL A 84 3.81 18.79 -14.87
C VAL A 84 5.01 19.54 -14.31
N GLU A 85 6.24 19.10 -14.63
CA GLU A 85 7.46 19.79 -14.22
C GLU A 85 7.64 21.16 -14.90
N ALA A 86 7.23 21.27 -16.17
CA ALA A 86 7.32 22.51 -16.93
C ALA A 86 6.19 23.52 -16.61
N ALA A 87 5.10 23.06 -16.00
CA ALA A 87 3.97 23.92 -15.66
C ALA A 87 4.41 25.02 -14.68
N SER A 88 4.19 26.27 -15.07
CA SER A 88 4.45 27.45 -14.26
C SER A 88 3.17 27.99 -13.60
N THR A 89 2.00 27.58 -14.10
CA THR A 89 0.69 28.00 -13.58
C THR A 89 -0.21 26.81 -13.20
N PRO A 90 -1.21 27.00 -12.32
CA PRO A 90 -2.22 25.98 -12.04
C PRO A 90 -2.98 25.51 -13.30
N ALA A 91 -3.20 26.39 -14.28
CA ALA A 91 -3.87 26.05 -15.53
C ALA A 91 -3.02 25.11 -16.41
N GLU A 92 -1.72 25.37 -16.53
CA GLU A 92 -0.79 24.47 -17.23
C GLU A 92 -0.66 23.13 -16.51
N TYR A 93 -0.64 23.13 -15.17
CA TYR A 93 -0.64 21.90 -14.37
C TYR A 93 -1.92 21.09 -14.59
N ALA A 94 -3.09 21.73 -14.55
CA ALA A 94 -4.36 21.11 -14.86
C ALA A 94 -4.38 20.52 -16.28
N ALA A 95 -3.88 21.25 -17.28
CA ALA A 95 -3.79 20.75 -18.66
C ALA A 95 -2.85 19.54 -18.79
N ALA A 96 -1.72 19.55 -18.06
CA ALA A 96 -0.80 18.42 -18.02
C ALA A 96 -1.47 17.15 -17.44
N VAL A 97 -2.16 17.29 -16.30
CA VAL A 97 -2.93 16.20 -15.67
C VAL A 97 -4.06 15.73 -16.59
N GLN A 98 -4.82 16.64 -17.19
CA GLN A 98 -5.88 16.31 -18.15
C GLN A 98 -5.34 15.52 -19.33
N SER A 99 -4.15 15.85 -19.84
CA SER A 99 -3.53 15.11 -20.96
C SER A 99 -3.24 13.64 -20.62
N MET A 100 -2.97 13.33 -19.35
CA MET A 100 -2.86 11.95 -18.86
C MET A 100 -4.23 11.27 -18.84
N LEU A 101 -5.24 11.92 -18.26
CA LEU A 101 -6.59 11.39 -18.09
C LEU A 101 -7.29 11.09 -19.43
N THR A 102 -7.08 11.93 -20.45
CA THR A 102 -7.68 11.77 -21.79
C THR A 102 -7.35 10.42 -22.43
N VAL A 103 -6.23 9.78 -22.09
CA VAL A 103 -5.84 8.46 -22.60
C VAL A 103 -6.83 7.35 -22.21
N LEU A 104 -7.60 7.55 -21.13
CA LEU A 104 -8.64 6.60 -20.71
C LEU A 104 -9.83 6.54 -21.68
N GLY A 105 -10.07 7.62 -22.44
CA GLY A 105 -11.28 7.76 -23.26
C GLY A 105 -12.57 7.67 -22.43
N ASP A 106 -12.53 8.14 -21.18
CA ASP A 106 -13.68 8.13 -20.26
C ASP A 106 -14.20 9.55 -20.02
N PRO A 107 -15.45 9.88 -20.44
CA PRO A 107 -16.01 11.20 -20.23
C PRO A 107 -16.28 11.54 -18.74
N ALA A 108 -16.35 10.53 -17.87
CA ALA A 108 -16.51 10.71 -16.43
C ALA A 108 -15.18 11.04 -15.71
N THR A 109 -14.06 10.93 -16.41
CA THR A 109 -12.72 11.13 -15.83
C THR A 109 -12.06 12.37 -16.43
N SER A 110 -11.91 13.41 -15.62
CA SER A 110 -11.45 14.72 -16.06
C SER A 110 -10.88 15.57 -14.92
N VAL A 111 -10.10 16.59 -15.26
CA VAL A 111 -9.73 17.65 -14.32
C VAL A 111 -10.90 18.62 -14.22
N LYS A 112 -11.36 18.86 -12.99
CA LYS A 112 -12.34 19.90 -12.71
C LYS A 112 -11.61 21.20 -12.33
N PRO A 113 -11.98 22.34 -12.92
CA PRO A 113 -11.53 23.63 -12.42
C PRO A 113 -12.06 23.84 -11.00
N LEU A 114 -11.33 24.62 -10.20
CA LEU A 114 -11.82 25.23 -8.97
C LEU A 114 -13.25 25.74 -9.21
N SER A 115 -14.21 25.35 -8.37
CA SER A 115 -15.51 26.02 -8.32
C SER A 115 -15.23 27.51 -8.13
N LEU A 116 -15.35 28.27 -9.21
CA LEU A 116 -15.46 29.72 -9.14
C LEU A 116 -16.81 29.97 -8.48
N SER A 117 -16.84 30.04 -7.15
CA SER A 117 -17.80 30.93 -6.52
C SER A 117 -17.41 32.35 -6.95
N THR A 118 -17.81 32.75 -8.16
CA THR A 118 -18.09 34.13 -8.55
C THR A 118 -18.46 34.18 -10.04
N GLN A 119 -19.69 34.66 -10.25
CA GLN A 119 -20.29 35.10 -11.50
C GLN A 119 -20.75 33.97 -12.44
N PRO A 120 -22.07 33.69 -12.50
CA PRO A 120 -22.61 32.98 -13.65
C PRO A 120 -22.18 33.74 -14.91
N LYS A 121 -21.43 33.08 -15.81
CA LYS A 121 -21.47 33.51 -17.21
C LYS A 121 -22.95 33.54 -17.54
N GLN A 122 -23.47 34.72 -17.87
CA GLN A 122 -24.84 34.88 -18.32
C GLN A 122 -25.06 33.96 -19.52
N LEU A 123 -25.51 32.73 -19.28
CA LEU A 123 -26.54 32.20 -20.13
C LEU A 123 -27.74 33.10 -19.88
N ASN A 124 -28.22 33.72 -20.96
CA ASN A 124 -29.51 34.39 -20.99
C ASN A 124 -30.50 33.53 -20.22
N THR A 125 -30.95 34.09 -19.10
CA THR A 125 -31.67 33.42 -18.02
C THR A 125 -32.71 32.44 -18.55
N LEU A 126 -32.53 31.16 -18.20
CA LEU A 126 -33.57 30.14 -18.29
C LEU A 126 -34.73 30.53 -17.37
N GLY A 127 -35.65 31.35 -17.89
CA GLY A 127 -37.01 31.53 -17.43
C GLY A 127 -37.29 31.45 -15.93
N THR A 128 -36.60 32.22 -15.08
CA THR A 128 -37.17 32.56 -13.77
C THR A 128 -38.20 33.66 -13.98
N THR A 129 -39.46 33.29 -14.20
CA THR A 129 -40.55 34.20 -13.87
C THR A 129 -40.53 34.36 -12.34
N ASN A 130 -39.96 35.46 -11.84
CA ASN A 130 -40.07 36.00 -10.47
C ASN A 130 -38.90 35.82 -9.47
N GLY A 131 -37.73 35.29 -9.85
CA GLY A 131 -36.56 35.26 -8.93
C GLY A 131 -36.69 34.35 -7.71
N GLU A 132 -37.59 33.36 -7.76
CA GLU A 132 -37.76 32.33 -6.72
C GLU A 132 -36.65 31.26 -6.81
N ALA A 133 -36.11 30.81 -5.67
CA ALA A 133 -35.09 29.77 -5.61
C ALA A 133 -35.63 28.37 -5.98
N SER A 134 -34.79 27.56 -6.64
CA SER A 134 -35.08 26.18 -7.03
C SER A 134 -35.29 25.27 -5.80
N PRO A 135 -36.07 24.16 -5.89
CA PRO A 135 -36.93 23.79 -7.01
C PRO A 135 -38.15 24.71 -7.11
N THR A 136 -38.55 25.12 -8.32
CA THR A 136 -39.83 25.80 -8.57
C THR A 136 -40.82 24.84 -9.23
N PHE A 137 -42.12 25.12 -9.16
CA PHE A 137 -43.13 24.29 -9.80
C PHE A 137 -44.34 25.09 -10.31
N LYS A 138 -44.99 24.58 -11.35
CA LYS A 138 -46.24 25.14 -11.90
C LYS A 138 -47.10 24.07 -12.56
N TYR A 139 -48.39 24.35 -12.71
CA TYR A 139 -49.28 23.54 -13.54
C TYR A 139 -49.44 24.14 -14.93
N THR A 140 -49.50 23.29 -15.94
CA THR A 140 -49.99 23.65 -17.28
C THR A 140 -51.52 23.72 -17.28
N ALA A 141 -52.11 24.36 -18.30
CA ALA A 141 -53.57 24.44 -18.46
C ALA A 141 -54.27 23.06 -18.50
N ASP A 142 -53.55 22.03 -18.96
CA ASP A 142 -54.01 20.64 -19.03
C ASP A 142 -53.64 19.79 -17.80
N SER A 143 -53.26 20.41 -16.68
CA SER A 143 -52.97 19.77 -15.38
C SER A 143 -51.72 18.88 -15.35
N LEU A 144 -50.70 19.20 -16.14
CA LEU A 144 -49.36 18.62 -16.01
C LEU A 144 -48.55 19.44 -15.00
N LEU A 145 -47.81 18.78 -14.13
CA LEU A 145 -46.93 19.43 -13.17
C LEU A 145 -45.55 19.60 -13.81
N VAL A 146 -45.04 20.82 -13.85
CA VAL A 146 -43.68 21.13 -14.29
C VAL A 146 -42.88 21.54 -13.07
N VAL A 147 -41.77 20.86 -12.83
CA VAL A 147 -40.82 21.12 -11.74
C VAL A 147 -39.50 21.52 -12.37
N THR A 148 -38.95 22.66 -11.97
CA THR A 148 -37.72 23.19 -12.55
C THR A 148 -36.65 23.36 -11.48
N VAL A 149 -35.46 22.82 -11.77
CA VAL A 149 -34.25 23.02 -10.98
C VAL A 149 -33.17 23.52 -11.92
N SER A 150 -33.08 24.84 -12.04
CA SER A 150 -32.12 25.50 -12.95
C SER A 150 -30.82 25.90 -12.27
N ASN A 151 -30.81 25.95 -10.93
CA ASN A 151 -29.63 26.24 -10.13
C ASN A 151 -29.51 25.26 -8.95
N TYR A 152 -28.47 24.43 -8.95
CA TYR A 152 -28.31 23.38 -7.94
C TYR A 152 -27.78 23.92 -6.61
N THR A 153 -27.14 25.09 -6.59
CA THR A 153 -26.68 25.72 -5.33
C THR A 153 -27.84 26.15 -4.45
N ASP A 154 -29.02 26.41 -5.04
CA ASP A 154 -30.24 26.68 -4.27
C ASP A 154 -30.64 25.49 -3.39
N LEU A 155 -30.09 24.30 -3.67
CA LEU A 155 -30.36 23.07 -2.93
C LEU A 155 -29.39 22.82 -1.75
N GLU A 156 -28.41 23.70 -1.54
CA GLU A 156 -27.40 23.56 -0.48
C GLU A 156 -28.03 23.48 0.92
N ASP A 157 -29.13 24.20 1.16
CA ASP A 157 -30.00 23.94 2.32
C ASP A 157 -30.79 22.64 2.07
N VAL A 158 -30.14 21.53 2.40
CA VAL A 158 -30.66 20.18 2.25
C VAL A 158 -31.99 20.01 3.00
N GLY A 159 -32.15 20.62 4.17
CA GLY A 159 -33.36 20.50 4.98
C GLY A 159 -34.57 21.16 4.31
N ALA A 160 -34.41 22.42 3.91
CA ALA A 160 -35.46 23.17 3.21
C ALA A 160 -35.80 22.53 1.85
N SER A 161 -34.77 22.08 1.12
CA SER A 161 -34.92 21.42 -0.18
C SER A 161 -35.70 20.12 -0.09
N LEU A 162 -35.39 19.27 0.90
CA LEU A 162 -36.14 18.04 1.17
C LEU A 162 -37.62 18.34 1.45
N GLN A 163 -37.92 19.38 2.24
CA GLN A 163 -39.30 19.78 2.53
C GLN A 163 -40.03 20.29 1.26
N LYS A 164 -39.34 21.06 0.41
CA LYS A 164 -39.92 21.54 -0.86
C LYS A 164 -40.20 20.38 -1.81
N PHE A 165 -39.28 19.42 -1.94
CA PHE A 165 -39.52 18.19 -2.72
C PHE A 165 -40.63 17.31 -2.14
N GLN A 166 -40.80 17.23 -0.81
CA GLN A 166 -41.96 16.56 -0.22
C GLN A 166 -43.28 17.23 -0.64
N THR A 167 -43.33 18.56 -0.65
CA THR A 167 -44.50 19.33 -1.06
C THR A 167 -44.83 19.08 -2.54
N ILE A 168 -43.81 19.14 -3.41
CA ILE A 168 -43.93 18.80 -4.84
C ILE A 168 -44.41 17.35 -5.03
N GLY A 169 -43.95 16.42 -4.19
CA GLY A 169 -44.42 15.04 -4.17
C GLY A 169 -45.92 14.91 -3.92
N GLY A 170 -46.46 15.70 -2.99
CA GLY A 170 -47.92 15.79 -2.76
C GLY A 170 -48.69 16.26 -3.99
N LEU A 171 -48.17 17.27 -4.70
CA LEU A 171 -48.75 17.77 -5.95
C LEU A 171 -48.66 16.74 -7.09
N ALA A 172 -47.58 15.97 -7.14
CA ALA A 172 -47.37 14.93 -8.15
C ALA A 172 -48.42 13.81 -8.06
N LEU A 173 -48.97 13.52 -6.86
CA LEU A 173 -50.02 12.51 -6.68
C LEU A 173 -51.30 12.83 -7.46
N THR A 174 -51.66 14.11 -7.59
CA THR A 174 -52.88 14.56 -8.29
C THR A 174 -52.64 14.98 -9.74
N ALA A 175 -51.39 15.21 -10.15
CA ALA A 175 -51.04 15.59 -11.52
C ALA A 175 -51.38 14.49 -12.55
N LYS A 176 -51.66 14.91 -13.80
CA LYS A 176 -51.85 13.98 -14.94
C LYS A 176 -50.52 13.46 -15.49
N GLY A 177 -49.42 14.15 -15.22
CA GLY A 177 -48.05 13.80 -15.60
C GLY A 177 -47.08 14.82 -15.02
N VAL A 178 -45.79 14.48 -14.92
CA VAL A 178 -44.77 15.33 -14.29
C VAL A 178 -43.57 15.52 -15.21
N LEU A 179 -43.22 16.78 -15.50
CA LEU A 179 -41.97 17.18 -16.16
C LEU A 179 -40.97 17.65 -15.10
N PHE A 180 -39.81 17.03 -15.03
CA PHE A 180 -38.66 17.54 -14.30
C PHE A 180 -37.68 18.18 -15.28
N ASP A 181 -37.56 19.50 -15.27
CA ASP A 181 -36.54 20.24 -16.01
C ASP A 181 -35.34 20.49 -15.10
N PHE A 182 -34.32 19.64 -15.25
CA PHE A 182 -33.07 19.65 -14.48
C PHE A 182 -31.89 20.18 -15.31
N ARG A 183 -32.15 20.86 -16.42
CA ARG A 183 -31.08 21.49 -17.20
C ARG A 183 -30.34 22.52 -16.34
N SER A 184 -29.02 22.40 -16.30
CA SER A 184 -28.16 23.32 -15.56
C SER A 184 -27.32 24.19 -16.50
N GLY A 185 -27.11 25.45 -16.11
CA GLY A 185 -26.22 26.38 -16.81
C GLY A 185 -24.73 26.12 -16.54
N ALA A 186 -24.40 25.39 -15.47
CA ALA A 186 -23.03 25.07 -15.08
C ALA A 186 -22.91 23.59 -14.70
N GLN A 187 -21.77 22.98 -15.06
CA GLN A 187 -21.45 21.63 -14.64
C GLN A 187 -21.18 21.63 -13.13
N VAL A 188 -21.87 20.77 -12.39
CA VAL A 188 -21.74 20.65 -10.94
C VAL A 188 -20.75 19.53 -10.61
N ALA A 189 -19.85 19.75 -9.65
CA ALA A 189 -18.93 18.72 -9.18
C ALA A 189 -19.71 17.63 -8.43
N SER A 190 -19.24 16.38 -8.42
CA SER A 190 -19.92 15.28 -7.72
C SER A 190 -20.14 15.51 -6.22
N GLU A 191 -19.23 16.22 -5.55
CA GLU A 191 -19.37 16.64 -4.14
C GLU A 191 -20.52 17.65 -3.92
N GLU A 192 -20.92 18.37 -4.96
CA GLU A 192 -21.97 19.40 -4.95
C GLU A 192 -23.27 18.91 -5.61
N ASP A 193 -23.40 17.59 -5.87
CA ASP A 193 -24.62 16.99 -6.44
C ASP A 193 -25.75 16.89 -5.39
N TYR A 194 -26.15 18.05 -4.88
CA TYR A 194 -27.28 18.21 -3.96
C TYR A 194 -28.57 17.67 -4.56
N LEU A 195 -28.76 17.80 -5.88
CA LEU A 195 -29.96 17.32 -6.56
C LEU A 195 -30.15 15.81 -6.40
N SER A 196 -29.12 15.00 -6.69
CA SER A 196 -29.22 13.55 -6.52
C SER A 196 -29.48 13.15 -5.07
N TYR A 197 -28.99 13.93 -4.11
CA TYR A 197 -29.24 13.70 -2.68
C TYR A 197 -30.69 14.03 -2.29
N VAL A 198 -31.17 15.25 -2.58
CA VAL A 198 -32.51 15.70 -2.14
C VAL A 198 -33.66 15.08 -2.93
N PHE A 199 -33.39 14.62 -4.17
CA PHE A 199 -34.37 13.93 -5.01
C PHE A 199 -34.47 12.42 -4.70
N GLN A 200 -33.59 11.88 -3.86
CA GLN A 200 -33.56 10.47 -3.55
C GLN A 200 -34.90 9.96 -3.00
N GLY A 201 -35.45 8.92 -3.63
CA GLY A 201 -36.71 8.30 -3.23
C GLY A 201 -37.96 9.09 -3.65
N PHE A 202 -37.84 10.13 -4.48
CA PHE A 202 -38.97 10.87 -5.03
C PHE A 202 -39.89 9.98 -5.89
N SER A 203 -39.35 8.92 -6.49
CA SER A 203 -40.11 7.91 -7.27
C SER A 203 -41.31 7.31 -6.54
N LYS A 204 -41.35 7.36 -5.21
CA LYS A 204 -42.47 6.91 -4.38
C LYS A 204 -43.79 7.64 -4.64
N TYR A 205 -43.73 8.89 -5.12
CA TYR A 205 -44.89 9.70 -5.49
C TYR A 205 -45.36 9.44 -6.93
N LEU A 206 -44.51 8.81 -7.76
CA LEU A 206 -44.68 8.74 -9.21
C LEU A 206 -45.13 7.36 -9.70
N THR A 207 -45.07 6.34 -8.85
CA THR A 207 -45.26 4.93 -9.25
C THR A 207 -46.22 4.20 -8.32
N ALA A 208 -47.06 3.33 -8.89
CA ALA A 208 -47.98 2.47 -8.12
C ALA A 208 -47.30 1.23 -7.52
N SER A 209 -46.07 0.95 -7.92
CA SER A 209 -45.33 -0.22 -7.47
C SER A 209 -43.86 0.15 -7.31
N PRO A 210 -43.15 -0.44 -6.34
CA PRO A 210 -41.75 -0.16 -6.09
C PRO A 210 -40.88 -0.27 -7.37
N VAL A 211 -39.82 0.53 -7.42
CA VAL A 211 -38.89 0.63 -8.56
C VAL A 211 -37.49 0.23 -8.09
N ARG A 212 -36.72 -0.47 -8.92
CA ARG A 212 -35.35 -0.86 -8.57
C ARG A 212 -34.36 0.20 -9.04
N THR A 213 -33.47 0.62 -8.15
CA THR A 213 -32.28 1.38 -8.57
C THR A 213 -31.41 0.51 -9.48
N LEU A 214 -30.48 1.12 -10.19
CA LEU A 214 -29.45 0.36 -10.91
C LEU A 214 -28.52 -0.34 -9.91
N ALA A 215 -28.07 -1.54 -10.27
CA ALA A 215 -26.93 -2.17 -9.61
C ALA A 215 -25.65 -1.52 -10.15
N GLU A 216 -24.57 -1.55 -9.36
CA GLU A 216 -23.30 -0.94 -9.72
C GLU A 216 -22.18 -1.93 -9.46
N ARG A 217 -21.25 -2.09 -10.40
CA ARG A 217 -20.02 -2.83 -10.17
C ARG A 217 -18.80 -1.93 -10.01
N ARG A 218 -17.89 -2.33 -9.14
CA ARG A 218 -16.58 -1.69 -8.91
C ARG A 218 -15.47 -2.72 -8.87
N ARG A 219 -14.22 -2.27 -8.98
CA ARG A 219 -13.05 -3.13 -8.78
C ARG A 219 -12.79 -3.35 -7.30
N MET A 220 -12.45 -4.59 -6.95
CA MET A 220 -12.06 -5.02 -5.62
C MET A 220 -10.77 -5.82 -5.71
N HIS A 221 -9.90 -5.66 -4.73
CA HIS A 221 -8.64 -6.37 -4.61
C HIS A 221 -8.48 -7.00 -3.25
N GLU A 222 -8.32 -8.31 -3.20
CA GLU A 222 -8.03 -9.06 -1.99
C GLU A 222 -6.53 -9.38 -1.94
N GLY A 223 -5.78 -8.51 -1.27
CA GLY A 223 -4.31 -8.48 -1.28
C GLY A 223 -3.73 -8.15 -2.66
N PHE A 224 -2.41 -8.33 -2.80
CA PHE A 224 -1.70 -8.04 -4.04
C PHE A 224 -1.30 -9.33 -4.75
N THR A 225 -1.87 -9.54 -5.94
CA THR A 225 -1.56 -10.73 -6.76
C THR A 225 -0.10 -10.67 -7.20
N PRO A 226 0.70 -11.72 -6.93
CA PRO A 226 2.11 -11.75 -7.31
C PRO A 226 2.26 -11.63 -8.82
N HIS A 227 3.19 -10.79 -9.25
CA HIS A 227 3.52 -10.67 -10.66
C HIS A 227 4.26 -11.91 -11.16
N ASN A 228 5.22 -12.41 -10.38
CA ASN A 228 6.03 -13.59 -10.70
C ASN A 228 5.89 -14.68 -9.62
N GLY A 229 6.00 -15.94 -10.03
CA GLY A 229 6.07 -17.09 -9.12
C GLY A 229 4.72 -17.49 -8.51
N VAL A 230 4.78 -18.36 -7.50
CA VAL A 230 3.61 -18.85 -6.75
C VAL A 230 3.75 -18.39 -5.30
N THR A 231 2.64 -18.10 -4.65
CA THR A 231 2.59 -17.74 -3.23
C THR A 231 1.65 -18.69 -2.50
N SER A 232 1.58 -18.62 -1.17
CA SER A 232 0.64 -19.44 -0.38
C SER A 232 -0.84 -19.11 -0.64
N GLY A 233 -1.12 -18.07 -1.43
CA GLY A 233 -2.29 -18.01 -2.31
C GLY A 233 -3.43 -17.09 -1.88
N SER A 234 -4.58 -17.32 -2.51
CA SER A 234 -5.87 -16.64 -2.32
C SER A 234 -5.93 -15.16 -2.69
N TYR A 235 -4.87 -14.55 -3.25
CA TYR A 235 -4.97 -13.18 -3.76
C TYR A 235 -5.87 -13.12 -4.99
N ALA A 236 -6.70 -12.10 -5.08
CA ALA A 236 -7.62 -11.95 -6.21
C ALA A 236 -7.89 -10.48 -6.53
N SER A 237 -8.17 -10.21 -7.80
CA SER A 237 -8.83 -8.98 -8.24
C SER A 237 -10.14 -9.35 -8.89
N ALA A 238 -11.22 -8.65 -8.57
CA ALA A 238 -12.56 -8.98 -9.03
C ALA A 238 -13.38 -7.72 -9.33
N PHE A 239 -14.46 -7.90 -10.08
CA PHE A 239 -15.58 -6.96 -10.04
C PHE A 239 -16.54 -7.40 -8.94
N VAL A 240 -16.90 -6.48 -8.04
CA VAL A 240 -17.98 -6.68 -7.07
C VAL A 240 -19.18 -5.87 -7.51
N THR A 241 -20.34 -6.51 -7.57
CA THR A 241 -21.61 -5.83 -7.89
C THR A 241 -22.37 -5.56 -6.61
N ARG A 242 -22.59 -4.28 -6.30
CA ARG A 242 -23.54 -3.86 -5.30
C ARG A 242 -24.95 -4.01 -5.88
N GLN A 243 -25.77 -4.81 -5.20
CA GLN A 243 -27.15 -5.06 -5.61
C GLN A 243 -27.99 -3.77 -5.65
N SER A 244 -29.02 -3.79 -6.50
CA SER A 244 -30.03 -2.73 -6.55
C SER A 244 -30.79 -2.60 -5.23
N ARG A 245 -31.26 -1.38 -4.95
CA ARG A 245 -32.16 -1.10 -3.84
C ARG A 245 -33.58 -0.97 -4.38
N LEU A 246 -34.56 -1.36 -3.57
CA LEU A 246 -35.96 -1.17 -3.89
C LEU A 246 -36.41 0.20 -3.36
N LEU A 247 -36.82 1.09 -4.25
CA LEU A 247 -37.45 2.36 -3.91
C LEU A 247 -38.96 2.11 -3.71
N PRO A 248 -39.52 2.37 -2.51
CA PRO A 248 -40.90 2.04 -2.22
C PRO A 248 -41.88 2.94 -2.98
N ALA A 249 -43.10 2.45 -3.21
CA ALA A 249 -44.23 3.26 -3.64
C ALA A 249 -45.05 3.70 -2.42
N LEU A 250 -45.63 4.90 -2.46
CA LEU A 250 -46.61 5.30 -1.45
C LEU A 250 -47.91 4.53 -1.61
N SER A 251 -48.56 4.21 -0.49
CA SER A 251 -49.87 3.57 -0.51
C SER A 251 -50.89 4.44 -1.25
N GLY A 252 -51.57 3.87 -2.25
CA GLY A 252 -52.55 4.58 -3.07
C GLY A 252 -51.96 5.45 -4.18
N ALA A 253 -50.63 5.50 -4.36
CA ALA A 253 -50.03 6.18 -5.50
C ALA A 253 -50.38 5.46 -6.81
N THR A 254 -50.60 6.23 -7.88
CA THR A 254 -50.80 5.71 -9.25
C THR A 254 -49.56 6.00 -10.09
N THR A 255 -49.22 5.11 -11.04
CA THR A 255 -48.13 5.38 -11.98
C THR A 255 -48.45 6.59 -12.86
N LYS A 256 -47.57 7.60 -12.85
CA LYS A 256 -47.70 8.83 -13.65
C LYS A 256 -46.81 8.77 -14.89
N PRO A 257 -47.22 9.38 -16.01
CA PRO A 257 -46.29 9.82 -17.05
C PRO A 257 -45.22 10.75 -16.46
N VAL A 258 -43.94 10.43 -16.69
CA VAL A 258 -42.82 11.24 -16.20
C VAL A 258 -41.84 11.50 -17.33
N VAL A 259 -41.43 12.76 -17.48
CA VAL A 259 -40.35 13.14 -18.40
C VAL A 259 -39.29 13.91 -17.62
N PHE A 260 -38.03 13.52 -17.78
CA PHE A 260 -36.88 14.27 -17.29
C PHE A 260 -36.25 14.99 -18.48
N LEU A 261 -36.07 16.30 -18.37
CA LEU A 261 -35.37 17.13 -19.34
C LEU A 261 -34.03 17.55 -18.72
N VAL A 262 -32.94 17.13 -19.35
CA VAL A 262 -31.55 17.30 -18.89
C VAL A 262 -30.67 17.89 -19.99
N ASN A 263 -29.42 18.23 -19.68
CA ASN A 263 -28.39 18.61 -20.64
C ASN A 263 -27.03 18.07 -20.18
N GLY A 264 -25.95 18.32 -20.95
CA GLY A 264 -24.60 17.84 -20.62
C GLY A 264 -24.02 18.33 -19.28
N ASN A 265 -24.65 19.29 -18.60
CA ASN A 265 -24.25 19.83 -17.30
C ASN A 265 -25.13 19.32 -16.14
N ALA A 266 -26.23 18.64 -16.43
CA ALA A 266 -27.19 18.21 -15.44
C ALA A 266 -26.72 16.94 -14.72
N ALA A 267 -26.90 16.90 -13.40
CA ALA A 267 -26.91 15.64 -12.66
C ALA A 267 -28.15 14.81 -13.04
N VAL A 268 -28.01 13.49 -13.08
CA VAL A 268 -29.12 12.56 -13.32
C VAL A 268 -29.37 11.73 -12.07
N PRO A 269 -30.38 12.09 -11.25
CA PRO A 269 -30.64 11.38 -10.00
C PRO A 269 -30.90 9.89 -10.21
N GLY A 270 -30.51 9.08 -9.24
CA GLY A 270 -30.72 7.62 -9.29
C GLY A 270 -32.17 7.19 -9.50
N ASP A 271 -33.14 7.97 -9.00
CA ASP A 271 -34.57 7.77 -9.25
C ASP A 271 -34.93 7.94 -10.73
N ALA A 272 -34.33 8.90 -11.44
CA ALA A 272 -34.57 9.10 -12.88
C ALA A 272 -34.06 7.91 -13.69
N LEU A 273 -32.86 7.42 -13.36
CA LEU A 273 -32.27 6.22 -13.97
C LEU A 273 -33.12 4.97 -13.70
N ALA A 274 -33.60 4.81 -12.45
CA ALA A 274 -34.47 3.71 -12.06
C ALA A 274 -35.77 3.71 -12.87
N LEU A 275 -36.45 4.86 -12.93
CA LEU A 275 -37.70 5.02 -13.67
C LEU A 275 -37.53 4.82 -15.16
N GLN A 276 -36.46 5.36 -15.77
CA GLN A 276 -36.14 5.11 -17.18
C GLN A 276 -35.92 3.61 -17.41
N SER A 277 -35.16 2.95 -16.53
CA SER A 277 -34.79 1.54 -16.73
C SER A 277 -35.97 0.57 -16.70
N GLU A 278 -37.05 0.94 -16.02
CA GLU A 278 -38.32 0.20 -15.96
C GLU A 278 -39.38 0.71 -16.94
N ASN A 279 -39.01 1.55 -17.92
CA ASN A 279 -39.93 2.15 -18.89
C ASN A 279 -41.06 2.98 -18.24
N LYS A 280 -40.79 3.60 -17.08
CA LYS A 280 -41.74 4.44 -16.32
C LYS A 280 -41.48 5.94 -16.49
N ALA A 281 -40.36 6.32 -17.08
CA ALA A 281 -40.05 7.70 -17.44
C ALA A 281 -39.33 7.76 -18.79
N ILE A 282 -39.37 8.94 -19.43
CA ILE A 282 -38.56 9.26 -20.62
C ILE A 282 -37.55 10.33 -20.21
N VAL A 283 -36.27 10.11 -20.54
CA VAL A 283 -35.21 11.10 -20.34
C VAL A 283 -34.85 11.73 -21.67
N ILE A 284 -34.95 13.05 -21.75
CA ILE A 284 -34.63 13.85 -22.93
C ILE A 284 -33.42 14.70 -22.59
N SER A 285 -32.39 14.66 -23.41
CA SER A 285 -31.25 15.57 -23.30
C SER A 285 -31.32 16.66 -24.37
N GLU A 286 -31.06 17.89 -23.95
CA GLU A 286 -30.69 18.99 -24.82
C GLU A 286 -29.16 19.04 -24.97
N GLY A 287 -28.68 18.72 -26.16
CA GLY A 287 -27.28 18.46 -26.45
C GLY A 287 -26.84 17.05 -26.09
N ASP A 288 -25.64 16.69 -26.55
CA ASP A 288 -25.06 15.37 -26.29
C ASP A 288 -24.81 15.14 -24.80
N MET A 289 -25.06 13.92 -24.35
CA MET A 289 -24.88 13.52 -22.96
C MET A 289 -24.27 12.12 -22.90
N THR A 290 -23.38 11.93 -21.93
CA THR A 290 -22.77 10.64 -21.61
C THR A 290 -23.22 10.19 -20.23
N ASP A 291 -22.81 9.00 -19.80
CA ASP A 291 -23.08 8.49 -18.45
C ASP A 291 -22.27 9.20 -17.33
N ALA A 292 -21.41 10.16 -17.69
CA ALA A 292 -20.57 10.90 -16.75
C ALA A 292 -21.33 11.62 -15.63
N GLY A 293 -22.54 12.12 -15.92
CA GLY A 293 -23.39 12.81 -14.92
C GLY A 293 -24.18 11.87 -14.01
N ALA A 294 -23.95 10.55 -14.10
CA ALA A 294 -24.73 9.52 -13.41
C ALA A 294 -23.85 8.48 -12.70
N VAL A 295 -22.73 8.10 -13.31
CA VAL A 295 -21.86 7.03 -12.78
C VAL A 295 -21.07 7.49 -11.56
N SER A 296 -20.79 6.54 -10.67
CA SER A 296 -20.00 6.83 -9.48
C SER A 296 -18.58 7.26 -9.83
N THR A 297 -18.23 8.45 -9.36
CA THR A 297 -16.89 9.04 -9.42
C THR A 297 -16.35 9.26 -8.01
N THR A 298 -15.09 9.67 -7.93
CA THR A 298 -14.50 10.24 -6.72
C THR A 298 -13.51 11.33 -7.11
N LEU A 299 -13.19 12.19 -6.15
CA LEU A 299 -12.27 13.31 -6.34
C LEU A 299 -10.92 13.05 -5.67
N LEU A 300 -9.87 13.64 -6.23
CA LEU A 300 -8.56 13.77 -5.61
C LEU A 300 -8.13 15.23 -5.70
N LYS A 301 -7.84 15.85 -4.55
CA LYS A 301 -7.33 17.23 -4.51
C LYS A 301 -5.88 17.23 -4.96
N MET A 302 -5.62 17.87 -6.11
CA MET A 302 -4.31 17.90 -6.75
C MET A 302 -3.43 19.07 -6.27
N GLY A 303 -3.98 19.93 -5.41
CA GLY A 303 -3.35 21.17 -4.93
C GLY A 303 -3.62 22.36 -5.86
N GLU A 304 -3.38 23.57 -5.38
CA GLU A 304 -3.52 24.82 -6.16
C GLU A 304 -4.89 25.01 -6.81
N GLY A 305 -5.94 24.45 -6.19
CA GLY A 305 -7.30 24.50 -6.70
C GLY A 305 -7.58 23.61 -7.92
N VAL A 306 -6.66 22.70 -8.25
CA VAL A 306 -6.85 21.67 -9.25
C VAL A 306 -7.42 20.42 -8.57
N THR A 307 -8.47 19.84 -9.15
CA THR A 307 -9.08 18.60 -8.67
C THR A 307 -9.24 17.62 -9.83
N ALA A 308 -8.86 16.37 -9.62
CA ALA A 308 -9.10 15.31 -10.59
C ALA A 308 -10.33 14.50 -10.16
N GLU A 309 -11.31 14.37 -11.06
CA GLU A 309 -12.44 13.47 -10.93
C GLU A 309 -12.21 12.24 -11.80
N TYR A 310 -12.49 11.05 -11.26
CA TYR A 310 -12.36 9.80 -12.00
C TYR A 310 -13.42 8.78 -11.62
N ARG A 311 -13.80 7.95 -12.59
CA ARG A 311 -14.78 6.88 -12.45
C ARG A 311 -14.31 5.78 -11.51
N LEU A 312 -15.22 5.33 -10.65
CA LEU A 312 -15.05 4.15 -9.79
C LEU A 312 -15.93 2.96 -10.23
N GLY A 313 -17.07 3.23 -10.87
CA GLY A 313 -18.07 2.19 -11.13
C GLY A 313 -18.69 2.21 -12.52
N GLU A 314 -19.38 1.11 -12.81
CA GLU A 314 -20.20 0.92 -14.01
C GLU A 314 -21.56 0.39 -13.60
N PHE A 315 -22.63 0.86 -14.26
CA PHE A 315 -23.96 0.30 -14.03
C PHE A 315 -24.08 -1.13 -14.54
N VAL A 316 -24.89 -1.93 -13.86
CA VAL A 316 -25.20 -3.30 -14.25
C VAL A 316 -26.70 -3.44 -14.37
N TYR A 317 -27.18 -3.66 -15.59
CA TYR A 317 -28.58 -3.93 -15.86
C TYR A 317 -28.87 -5.45 -15.88
N PRO A 318 -30.11 -5.88 -15.56
CA PRO A 318 -30.48 -7.30 -15.55
C PRO A 318 -30.30 -8.02 -16.91
N ASP A 319 -30.31 -7.27 -18.00
CA ASP A 319 -30.13 -7.76 -19.38
C ASP A 319 -28.64 -7.89 -19.79
N GLY A 320 -27.70 -7.66 -18.87
CA GLY A 320 -26.26 -7.74 -19.14
C GLY A 320 -25.69 -6.52 -19.86
N THR A 321 -26.43 -5.40 -19.92
CA THR A 321 -25.95 -4.13 -20.48
C THR A 321 -25.43 -3.15 -19.41
N THR A 322 -24.88 -2.01 -19.84
CA THR A 322 -24.29 -0.95 -19.02
C THR A 322 -24.45 0.43 -19.63
N GLY A 323 -24.01 1.46 -18.89
CA GLY A 323 -24.03 2.86 -19.28
C GLY A 323 -25.38 3.54 -19.09
N PHE A 324 -25.46 4.77 -19.59
CA PHE A 324 -26.67 5.58 -19.63
C PHE A 324 -26.71 6.36 -20.94
N GLN A 325 -27.87 6.38 -21.58
CA GLN A 325 -28.18 7.27 -22.69
C GLN A 325 -29.58 7.85 -22.49
N PRO A 326 -29.78 9.15 -22.77
CA PRO A 326 -31.11 9.72 -22.91
C PRO A 326 -31.91 8.96 -23.97
N ASP A 327 -33.21 8.83 -23.77
CA ASP A 327 -34.10 8.21 -24.75
C ASP A 327 -34.25 9.05 -26.02
N LEU A 328 -34.07 10.37 -25.89
CA LEU A 328 -34.04 11.31 -27.00
C LEU A 328 -32.98 12.39 -26.76
N ILE A 329 -32.19 12.68 -27.79
CA ILE A 329 -31.23 13.79 -27.80
C ILE A 329 -31.72 14.82 -28.82
N LEU A 330 -31.84 16.07 -28.39
CA LEU A 330 -32.29 17.20 -29.22
C LEU A 330 -31.20 18.26 -29.30
N ALA A 331 -31.17 19.00 -30.41
CA ALA A 331 -30.22 20.09 -30.59
C ALA A 331 -30.45 21.20 -29.55
N LEU A 332 -29.35 21.86 -29.17
CA LEU A 332 -29.37 23.04 -28.31
C LEU A 332 -30.32 24.10 -28.89
N SER A 333 -31.28 24.54 -28.09
CA SER A 333 -32.31 25.51 -28.48
C SER A 333 -32.28 26.74 -27.56
N ALA A 334 -32.96 27.83 -27.97
CA ALA A 334 -33.15 29.00 -27.09
C ALA A 334 -33.87 28.61 -25.78
N ALA A 335 -33.58 29.31 -24.68
CA ALA A 335 -34.08 28.99 -23.34
C ALA A 335 -35.59 29.24 -23.15
N GLY A 336 -36.18 28.61 -22.13
CA GLY A 336 -37.56 28.87 -21.67
C GLY A 336 -38.63 27.97 -22.29
N GLU A 337 -39.91 28.32 -22.11
CA GLU A 337 -41.04 27.47 -22.54
C GLU A 337 -41.16 27.32 -24.05
N GLN A 338 -40.61 28.26 -24.84
CA GLN A 338 -40.61 28.16 -26.30
C GLN A 338 -39.51 27.22 -26.84
N ASN A 339 -38.71 26.64 -25.95
CA ASN A 339 -37.65 25.70 -26.28
C ASN A 339 -38.23 24.41 -26.89
N ALA A 340 -37.62 23.94 -27.98
CA ALA A 340 -38.08 22.74 -28.69
C ALA A 340 -38.03 21.47 -27.83
N ALA A 341 -37.02 21.31 -26.97
CA ALA A 341 -36.90 20.19 -26.04
C ALA A 341 -37.96 20.25 -24.94
N TYR A 342 -38.26 21.44 -24.41
CA TYR A 342 -39.36 21.63 -23.46
C TYR A 342 -40.73 21.30 -24.07
N GLN A 343 -41.01 21.82 -25.27
CA GLN A 343 -42.26 21.52 -25.98
C GLN A 343 -42.38 20.03 -26.33
N LYS A 344 -41.25 19.41 -26.72
CA LYS A 344 -41.20 17.97 -26.97
C LYS A 344 -41.49 17.18 -25.69
N ALA A 345 -40.91 17.58 -24.56
CA ALA A 345 -41.16 16.95 -23.26
C ALA A 345 -42.65 16.99 -22.87
N LEU A 346 -43.30 18.16 -22.99
CA LEU A 346 -44.74 18.28 -22.77
C LEU A 346 -45.57 17.43 -23.74
N SER A 347 -45.19 17.37 -25.02
CA SER A 347 -45.89 16.53 -26.01
C SER A 347 -45.81 15.04 -25.67
N LEU A 348 -44.67 14.59 -25.14
CA LEU A 348 -44.45 13.20 -24.71
C LEU A 348 -45.18 12.90 -23.42
N LEU A 349 -45.33 13.85 -22.50
CA LEU A 349 -46.17 13.66 -21.31
C LEU A 349 -47.65 13.48 -21.68
N ARG A 350 -48.16 14.26 -22.63
CA ARG A 350 -49.56 14.16 -23.10
C ARG A 350 -49.85 12.82 -23.76
N ASN A 351 -48.88 12.30 -24.52
CA ASN A 351 -48.99 11.06 -25.28
C ASN A 351 -47.90 10.08 -24.84
N PHE A 352 -47.92 9.72 -23.56
CA PHE A 352 -46.83 8.96 -22.96
C PHE A 352 -46.73 7.55 -23.53
N LYS A 353 -45.61 7.29 -24.19
CA LYS A 353 -45.15 5.97 -24.61
C LYS A 353 -43.67 5.86 -24.27
N PRO A 354 -43.29 4.89 -23.41
CA PRO A 354 -41.88 4.67 -23.13
C PRO A 354 -41.10 4.42 -24.42
N LEU A 355 -39.91 5.00 -24.49
CA LEU A 355 -39.00 4.83 -25.59
C LEU A 355 -37.95 3.78 -25.22
N PRO A 356 -37.48 2.95 -26.16
CA PRO A 356 -36.45 1.97 -25.87
C PRO A 356 -35.12 2.69 -25.57
N SER A 357 -34.63 2.56 -24.34
CA SER A 357 -33.34 3.10 -23.95
C SER A 357 -32.20 2.31 -24.60
N LYS A 358 -31.27 2.99 -25.25
CA LYS A 358 -30.07 2.38 -25.83
C LYS A 358 -29.02 2.17 -24.74
N ARG A 359 -28.45 0.97 -24.69
CA ARG A 359 -27.40 0.59 -23.73
C ARG A 359 -26.28 -0.17 -24.42
N SER A 360 -25.09 -0.13 -23.83
CA SER A 360 -23.93 -0.86 -24.33
C SER A 360 -23.82 -2.21 -23.63
N ALA A 361 -23.23 -3.21 -24.28
CA ALA A 361 -22.94 -4.48 -23.62
C ALA A 361 -21.96 -4.28 -22.45
N LEU A 362 -22.23 -4.93 -21.31
CA LEU A 362 -21.32 -4.93 -20.18
C LEU A 362 -20.21 -5.96 -20.43
N MET A 363 -18.95 -5.54 -20.37
CA MET A 363 -17.83 -6.50 -20.47
C MET A 363 -17.79 -7.39 -19.22
N HIS A 364 -18.13 -8.67 -19.35
CA HIS A 364 -18.26 -9.59 -18.21
C HIS A 364 -16.92 -10.04 -17.61
N THR A 365 -15.86 -10.12 -18.42
CA THR A 365 -14.56 -10.65 -17.99
C THR A 365 -13.56 -9.52 -17.71
N ALA A 366 -12.93 -9.58 -16.54
CA ALA A 366 -11.70 -8.85 -16.26
C ALA A 366 -10.49 -9.74 -16.57
N THR A 367 -9.42 -9.15 -17.11
CA THR A 367 -8.15 -9.84 -17.33
C THR A 367 -7.10 -9.14 -16.47
N SER A 368 -6.54 -9.87 -15.50
CA SER A 368 -5.37 -9.37 -14.77
C SER A 368 -4.18 -9.31 -15.72
N LYS A 369 -3.61 -8.12 -15.90
CA LYS A 369 -2.39 -7.93 -16.67
C LYS A 369 -1.24 -7.72 -15.69
N PRO A 370 -0.20 -8.57 -15.71
CA PRO A 370 1.02 -8.27 -14.99
C PRO A 370 1.60 -6.96 -15.55
N ASP A 371 2.27 -6.20 -14.70
CA ASP A 371 2.98 -5.00 -15.14
C ASP A 371 4.05 -5.35 -16.20
N SER A 372 4.61 -4.35 -16.88
CA SER A 372 5.75 -4.63 -17.74
C SER A 372 6.96 -5.08 -16.90
N ALA A 373 7.80 -5.96 -17.45
CA ALA A 373 9.05 -6.35 -16.79
C ALA A 373 10.11 -5.24 -16.82
N TYR A 374 9.97 -4.26 -17.71
CA TYR A 374 10.89 -3.12 -17.89
C TYR A 374 12.37 -3.49 -18.08
N ALA A 375 12.66 -4.71 -18.49
CA ALA A 375 14.02 -5.27 -18.48
C ALA A 375 14.95 -4.65 -19.53
N ALA A 376 14.41 -4.04 -20.59
CA ALA A 376 15.17 -3.49 -21.70
C ALA A 376 15.91 -2.19 -21.34
N THR A 377 15.48 -1.47 -20.30
CA THR A 377 15.99 -0.12 -20.00
C THR A 377 16.33 0.01 -18.50
N PRO A 378 17.52 -0.46 -18.05
CA PRO A 378 17.93 -0.39 -16.64
C PRO A 378 17.99 1.03 -16.07
N TYR A 379 18.24 2.03 -16.92
CA TYR A 379 18.15 3.43 -16.57
C TYR A 379 17.09 4.10 -17.44
N PRO A 380 15.82 4.06 -17.02
CA PRO A 380 14.72 4.52 -17.85
C PRO A 380 14.62 6.04 -17.87
N ASP A 381 13.83 6.56 -18.81
CA ASP A 381 13.57 7.99 -18.92
C ASP A 381 12.93 8.56 -17.65
N ARG A 382 13.04 9.87 -17.50
CA ARG A 382 12.64 10.62 -16.30
C ARG A 382 11.22 10.28 -15.80
N GLY A 383 10.23 10.22 -16.69
CA GLY A 383 8.85 9.88 -16.34
C GLY A 383 8.70 8.45 -15.79
N TYR A 384 9.44 7.49 -16.35
CA TYR A 384 9.45 6.11 -15.87
C TYR A 384 10.24 5.93 -14.56
N ARG A 385 11.25 6.76 -14.29
CA ARG A 385 11.91 6.77 -12.97
C ARG A 385 10.95 7.22 -11.88
N LEU A 386 10.13 8.24 -12.13
CA LEU A 386 9.06 8.62 -11.20
C LEU A 386 7.99 7.54 -11.07
N LEU A 387 7.64 6.86 -12.18
CA LEU A 387 6.66 5.77 -12.16
C LEU A 387 7.08 4.67 -11.17
N ALA A 388 8.37 4.36 -11.04
CA ALA A 388 8.83 3.41 -10.04
C ALA A 388 8.50 3.84 -8.61
N ALA A 389 8.72 5.10 -8.25
CA ALA A 389 8.36 5.64 -6.95
C ALA A 389 6.83 5.68 -6.74
N ALA A 390 6.07 6.09 -7.76
CA ALA A 390 4.60 6.09 -7.73
C ALA A 390 4.03 4.68 -7.52
N HIS A 391 4.60 3.69 -8.18
CA HIS A 391 4.19 2.29 -8.10
C HIS A 391 4.51 1.67 -6.74
N ILE A 392 5.71 1.90 -6.21
CA ILE A 392 6.09 1.49 -4.84
C ILE A 392 5.15 2.13 -3.83
N TRP A 393 4.93 3.45 -3.94
CA TRP A 393 4.03 4.15 -3.02
C TRP A 393 2.63 3.53 -3.05
N THR A 394 2.08 3.33 -4.25
CA THR A 394 0.72 2.82 -4.45
C THR A 394 0.56 1.40 -3.91
N VAL A 395 1.48 0.50 -4.23
CA VAL A 395 1.38 -0.90 -3.81
C VAL A 395 1.44 -1.01 -2.29
N ILE A 396 2.38 -0.29 -1.67
CA ILE A 396 2.50 -0.28 -0.21
C ILE A 396 1.30 0.44 0.44
N ASN A 397 0.77 1.51 -0.17
CA ASN A 397 -0.37 2.26 0.36
C ASN A 397 -1.64 1.40 0.48
N TYR A 398 -1.91 0.58 -0.54
CA TYR A 398 -3.15 -0.20 -0.62
C TYR A 398 -3.02 -1.63 -0.14
N PHE A 399 -1.87 -2.29 -0.34
CA PHE A 399 -1.77 -3.73 -0.18
C PHE A 399 -0.83 -4.21 0.91
N PHE A 400 0.03 -3.33 1.46
CA PHE A 400 0.90 -3.74 2.57
C PHE A 400 0.08 -3.92 3.86
N PRO A 401 -0.02 -5.13 4.43
CA PRO A 401 -0.84 -5.39 5.61
C PRO A 401 -0.31 -4.68 6.87
N TYR A 402 0.95 -4.24 6.83
CA TYR A 402 1.63 -3.59 7.94
C TYR A 402 1.90 -2.10 7.70
N LYS A 403 1.13 -1.42 6.83
CA LYS A 403 1.27 0.02 6.58
C LYS A 403 1.31 0.84 7.89
N ASP A 404 0.44 0.50 8.83
CA ASP A 404 0.34 1.18 10.13
C ASP A 404 1.57 0.95 11.04
N LEU A 405 2.41 -0.04 10.72
CA LEU A 405 3.66 -0.35 11.43
C LEU A 405 4.90 0.25 10.79
N ILE A 406 4.78 0.95 9.64
CA ILE A 406 5.91 1.64 9.00
C ILE A 406 6.49 2.67 9.98
N GLY A 407 5.62 3.46 10.62
CA GLY A 407 6.01 4.48 11.60
C GLY A 407 6.52 5.79 10.98
N GLU A 408 6.45 5.92 9.65
CA GLU A 408 6.72 7.14 8.89
C GLU A 408 5.47 7.51 8.09
N ASP A 409 5.29 8.81 7.80
CA ASP A 409 4.27 9.23 6.85
C ASP A 409 4.70 8.79 5.44
N TRP A 410 3.94 7.85 4.88
CA TRP A 410 4.24 7.27 3.59
C TRP A 410 4.17 8.28 2.43
N ASN A 411 3.38 9.36 2.57
CA ASN A 411 3.39 10.47 1.61
C ASN A 411 4.68 11.29 1.71
N GLU A 412 5.20 11.52 2.91
CA GLU A 412 6.49 12.20 3.10
C GLU A 412 7.67 11.37 2.59
N VAL A 413 7.60 10.03 2.71
CA VAL A 413 8.54 9.13 2.05
C VAL A 413 8.50 9.35 0.54
N LEU A 414 7.32 9.30 -0.10
CA LEU A 414 7.22 9.58 -1.54
C LEU A 414 7.78 10.96 -1.90
N ARG A 415 7.40 12.01 -1.16
CA ARG A 415 7.91 13.38 -1.37
C ARG A 415 9.44 13.43 -1.33
N THR A 416 10.06 12.70 -0.40
CA THR A 416 11.52 12.63 -0.23
C THR A 416 12.20 11.89 -1.38
N PHE A 417 11.59 10.84 -1.92
CA PHE A 417 12.20 9.99 -2.94
C PHE A 417 11.96 10.45 -4.38
N ILE A 418 10.95 11.30 -4.64
CA ILE A 418 10.73 11.93 -5.96
C ILE A 418 12.02 12.57 -6.50
N PRO A 419 12.67 13.53 -5.82
CA PRO A 419 13.89 14.15 -6.34
C PRO A 419 15.03 13.12 -6.48
N LYS A 420 15.17 12.18 -5.53
CA LYS A 420 16.24 11.17 -5.57
C LYS A 420 16.21 10.29 -6.83
N VAL A 421 15.01 9.83 -7.25
CA VAL A 421 14.90 8.99 -8.45
C VAL A 421 15.00 9.80 -9.74
N LEU A 422 14.51 11.04 -9.73
CA LEU A 422 14.51 11.94 -10.88
C LEU A 422 15.90 12.50 -11.19
N GLU A 423 16.68 12.82 -10.16
CA GLU A 423 18.01 13.44 -10.26
C GLU A 423 19.14 12.43 -10.21
N ALA A 424 18.84 11.13 -10.09
CA ALA A 424 19.81 10.07 -10.25
C ALA A 424 20.60 10.27 -11.56
N LYS A 425 21.93 10.16 -11.49
CA LYS A 425 22.83 10.48 -12.60
C LYS A 425 23.04 9.30 -13.56
N ASP A 426 22.80 8.09 -13.07
CA ASP A 426 23.02 6.84 -13.79
C ASP A 426 22.12 5.72 -13.22
N ALA A 427 22.22 4.53 -13.82
CA ALA A 427 21.50 3.34 -13.39
C ALA A 427 21.77 3.01 -11.90
N THR A 428 23.02 3.05 -11.46
CA THR A 428 23.39 2.66 -10.09
C THR A 428 22.75 3.59 -9.07
N ALA A 429 22.85 4.91 -9.26
CA ALA A 429 22.23 5.90 -8.41
C ALA A 429 20.70 5.74 -8.37
N TYR A 430 20.06 5.49 -9.52
CA TYR A 430 18.62 5.28 -9.61
C TYR A 430 18.17 4.02 -8.84
N HIS A 431 18.83 2.89 -9.09
CA HIS A 431 18.52 1.63 -8.43
C HIS A 431 18.79 1.68 -6.91
N LEU A 432 19.82 2.40 -6.47
CA LEU A 432 20.08 2.64 -5.05
C LEU A 432 18.99 3.55 -4.42
N GLY A 433 18.52 4.57 -5.13
CA GLY A 433 17.40 5.41 -4.69
C GLY A 433 16.10 4.61 -4.53
N VAL A 434 15.81 3.70 -5.46
CA VAL A 434 14.69 2.74 -5.32
C VAL A 434 14.90 1.82 -4.12
N ALA A 435 16.12 1.30 -3.93
CA ALA A 435 16.41 0.41 -2.80
C ALA A 435 16.32 1.08 -1.44
N GLU A 436 16.73 2.34 -1.38
CA GLU A 436 16.56 3.16 -0.20
C GLU A 436 15.07 3.41 0.06
N MET A 437 14.25 3.79 -0.93
CA MET A 437 12.81 3.95 -0.73
C MET A 437 12.13 2.70 -0.16
N VAL A 438 12.49 1.52 -0.68
CA VAL A 438 11.96 0.24 -0.17
C VAL A 438 12.44 -0.05 1.24
N SER A 439 13.61 0.42 1.68
CA SER A 439 14.10 0.17 3.04
C SER A 439 13.22 0.84 4.11
N HIS A 440 12.52 1.91 3.75
CA HIS A 440 11.55 2.60 4.61
C HIS A 440 10.23 1.83 4.83
N ILE A 441 9.99 0.68 4.18
CA ILE A 441 8.82 -0.15 4.53
C ILE A 441 9.02 -0.93 5.83
N TYR A 442 10.27 -1.04 6.31
CA TYR A 442 10.65 -1.83 7.50
C TYR A 442 10.10 -3.26 7.49
N ASP A 443 10.30 -3.95 6.36
CA ASP A 443 9.91 -5.34 6.18
C ASP A 443 11.10 -6.18 5.69
N THR A 444 11.44 -7.24 6.41
CA THR A 444 12.52 -8.13 5.97
C THR A 444 12.18 -8.89 4.69
N HIS A 445 10.90 -9.00 4.30
CA HIS A 445 10.53 -9.51 2.97
C HIS A 445 10.65 -8.47 1.83
N GLY A 446 11.08 -7.24 2.16
CA GLY A 446 11.38 -6.12 1.26
C GLY A 446 12.58 -6.34 0.33
N PHE A 447 12.63 -7.46 -0.38
CA PHE A 447 13.77 -7.81 -1.23
C PHE A 447 13.72 -7.09 -2.57
N ILE A 448 14.91 -6.77 -3.08
CA ILE A 448 15.08 -6.21 -4.43
C ILE A 448 15.91 -7.14 -5.28
N ARG A 449 15.37 -7.50 -6.44
CA ARG A 449 16.12 -8.14 -7.52
C ARG A 449 16.41 -7.11 -8.60
N SER A 450 17.69 -6.82 -8.79
CA SER A 450 18.20 -5.93 -9.84
C SER A 450 19.56 -6.41 -10.31
N LYS A 451 19.77 -6.46 -11.62
CA LYS A 451 21.09 -6.75 -12.21
C LYS A 451 22.12 -5.68 -11.86
N ILE A 452 21.70 -4.40 -11.86
CA ILE A 452 22.56 -3.26 -11.52
C ILE A 452 23.02 -3.33 -10.06
N LEU A 453 22.12 -3.61 -9.11
CA LEU A 453 22.51 -3.76 -7.70
C LEU A 453 23.37 -5.01 -7.47
N THR A 454 23.08 -6.10 -8.19
CA THR A 454 23.90 -7.32 -8.13
C THR A 454 25.33 -7.03 -8.58
N ALA A 455 25.53 -6.26 -9.65
CA ALA A 455 26.84 -5.82 -10.11
C ALA A 455 27.50 -4.84 -9.12
N TYR A 456 26.74 -3.89 -8.55
CA TYR A 456 27.24 -2.91 -7.59
C TYR A 456 27.81 -3.56 -6.32
N TYR A 457 27.09 -4.51 -5.72
CA TYR A 457 27.56 -5.20 -4.51
C TYR A 457 28.59 -6.30 -4.81
N GLY A 458 28.55 -6.85 -6.02
CA GLY A 458 29.25 -8.06 -6.40
C GLY A 458 28.73 -9.30 -5.65
N GLN A 459 29.13 -10.49 -6.11
CA GLN A 459 28.67 -11.77 -5.56
C GLN A 459 29.81 -12.62 -4.99
N SER A 460 31.06 -12.23 -5.18
CA SER A 460 32.24 -13.00 -4.75
C SER A 460 32.73 -12.53 -3.37
N LYS A 461 33.23 -13.46 -2.56
CA LYS A 461 33.67 -13.22 -1.17
C LYS A 461 35.14 -13.64 -0.98
N PRO A 462 35.85 -13.17 0.07
CA PRO A 462 37.14 -13.72 0.49
C PRO A 462 37.01 -15.17 1.03
N PRO A 463 38.13 -15.87 1.32
CA PRO A 463 38.13 -17.25 1.85
C PRO A 463 37.62 -17.39 3.30
N PHE A 464 36.87 -16.43 3.82
CA PHE A 464 36.27 -16.46 5.15
C PHE A 464 34.91 -15.74 5.17
N SER A 465 34.10 -16.00 6.18
CA SER A 465 32.90 -15.22 6.49
C SER A 465 32.99 -14.55 7.86
N THR A 466 32.09 -13.60 8.08
CA THR A 466 31.89 -12.98 9.39
C THR A 466 30.49 -13.21 9.89
N ARG A 467 30.32 -13.15 11.22
CA ARG A 467 29.03 -12.92 11.88
C ARG A 467 29.13 -11.74 12.84
N ILE A 468 27.98 -11.15 13.17
CA ILE A 468 27.93 -10.06 14.13
C ILE A 468 27.90 -10.63 15.55
N VAL A 469 28.88 -10.23 16.36
CA VAL A 469 29.01 -10.63 17.77
C VAL A 469 29.40 -9.38 18.54
N GLU A 470 28.66 -9.06 19.62
CA GLU A 470 28.92 -7.84 20.40
C GLU A 470 28.98 -6.57 19.51
N ASN A 471 28.10 -6.50 18.50
CA ASN A 471 28.01 -5.43 17.50
C ASN A 471 29.23 -5.27 16.57
N MET A 472 30.13 -6.26 16.54
CA MET A 472 31.32 -6.26 15.69
C MET A 472 31.29 -7.45 14.72
N PRO A 473 31.69 -7.28 13.44
CA PRO A 473 31.87 -8.39 12.53
C PRO A 473 33.13 -9.18 12.94
N MET A 474 32.94 -10.47 13.21
CA MET A 474 33.97 -11.40 13.64
C MET A 474 34.05 -12.57 12.68
N VAL A 475 35.25 -13.03 12.35
CA VAL A 475 35.48 -14.22 11.51
C VAL A 475 34.85 -15.44 12.16
N ASP A 476 33.86 -16.04 11.51
CA ASP A 476 33.10 -17.18 12.04
C ASP A 476 33.32 -18.47 11.26
N ASN A 477 33.83 -18.37 10.04
CA ASN A 477 34.19 -19.53 9.24
C ASN A 477 35.33 -19.22 8.27
N ILE A 478 36.10 -20.24 7.92
CA ILE A 478 37.20 -20.20 6.94
C ILE A 478 36.93 -21.27 5.89
N PHE A 479 36.77 -20.85 4.63
CA PHE A 479 36.45 -21.73 3.50
C PHE A 479 37.69 -22.34 2.84
N ASP A 480 38.84 -21.66 2.96
CA ASP A 480 40.12 -22.10 2.41
C ASP A 480 41.24 -21.63 3.34
N SER A 481 41.71 -22.54 4.20
CA SER A 481 42.71 -22.24 5.22
C SER A 481 44.07 -21.86 4.62
N ALA A 482 44.40 -22.34 3.42
CA ALA A 482 45.65 -21.97 2.74
C ALA A 482 45.57 -20.54 2.22
N ALA A 483 44.45 -20.17 1.60
CA ALA A 483 44.22 -18.81 1.14
C ALA A 483 44.00 -17.80 2.28
N ALA A 484 43.51 -18.25 3.44
CA ALA A 484 43.29 -17.44 4.64
C ALA A 484 44.44 -17.54 5.67
N ALA A 485 45.66 -17.88 5.24
CA ALA A 485 46.79 -18.10 6.15
C ALA A 485 47.02 -16.91 7.11
N GLY A 486 47.01 -17.20 8.40
CA GLY A 486 47.18 -16.20 9.48
C GLY A 486 45.89 -15.53 9.95
N ILE A 487 44.74 -15.87 9.38
CA ILE A 487 43.40 -15.49 9.86
C ILE A 487 42.82 -16.65 10.65
N HIS A 488 42.20 -16.34 11.78
CA HIS A 488 41.62 -17.33 12.68
C HIS A 488 40.15 -17.03 12.97
N ILE A 489 39.37 -18.08 13.24
CA ILE A 489 38.03 -17.92 13.79
C ILE A 489 38.15 -17.16 15.11
N GLY A 490 37.35 -16.11 15.28
CA GLY A 490 37.42 -15.22 16.45
C GLY A 490 38.18 -13.91 16.22
N ASP A 491 38.79 -13.70 15.05
CA ASP A 491 39.40 -12.43 14.66
C ASP A 491 38.33 -11.37 14.36
N LEU A 492 38.55 -10.14 14.83
CA LEU A 492 37.63 -9.02 14.60
C LEU A 492 37.96 -8.29 13.30
N LEU A 493 36.97 -8.07 12.44
CA LEU A 493 37.12 -7.30 11.22
C LEU A 493 36.96 -5.80 11.52
N LEU A 494 38.04 -5.05 11.34
CA LEU A 494 38.09 -3.61 11.58
C LEU A 494 37.85 -2.80 10.31
N LYS A 495 38.40 -3.22 9.17
CA LYS A 495 38.30 -2.48 7.90
C LYS A 495 38.19 -3.41 6.68
N VAL A 496 37.49 -2.95 5.66
CA VAL A 496 37.42 -3.56 4.33
C VAL A 496 37.77 -2.48 3.30
N ASP A 497 38.83 -2.70 2.55
CA ASP A 497 39.45 -1.71 1.68
C ASP A 497 39.82 -0.45 2.49
N ASN A 498 39.33 0.72 2.08
CA ASN A 498 39.62 2.00 2.74
C ASN A 498 38.54 2.42 3.77
N GLU A 499 37.55 1.57 4.04
CA GLU A 499 36.40 1.87 4.88
C GLU A 499 36.43 1.02 6.17
N THR A 500 36.03 1.58 7.31
CA THR A 500 35.85 0.77 8.53
C THR A 500 34.68 -0.18 8.34
N ALA A 501 34.74 -1.36 8.97
CA ALA A 501 33.68 -2.36 8.83
C ALA A 501 32.32 -1.81 9.29
N GLN A 502 32.29 -0.98 10.33
CA GLN A 502 31.09 -0.33 10.86
C GLN A 502 30.53 0.72 9.89
N ALA A 503 31.38 1.55 9.29
CA ALA A 503 30.93 2.53 8.29
C ALA A 503 30.34 1.83 7.06
N ARG A 504 31.00 0.75 6.60
CA ARG A 504 30.53 -0.08 5.50
C ARG A 504 29.19 -0.75 5.80
N LEU A 505 29.01 -1.31 7.01
CA LEU A 505 27.73 -1.85 7.47
C LEU A 505 26.64 -0.78 7.43
N LYS A 506 26.86 0.38 8.07
CA LYS A 506 25.88 1.46 8.11
C LYS A 506 25.46 1.94 6.72
N ARG A 507 26.41 2.04 5.78
CA ARG A 507 26.14 2.38 4.38
C ARG A 507 25.32 1.31 3.66
N LEU A 508 25.56 0.03 3.92
CA LEU A 508 24.79 -1.08 3.35
C LEU A 508 23.37 -1.14 3.92
N GLU A 509 23.20 -0.86 5.21
CA GLU A 509 21.91 -0.86 5.91
C GLU A 509 20.91 0.14 5.32
N THR A 510 21.37 1.27 4.76
CA THR A 510 20.54 2.26 4.05
C THR A 510 19.65 1.63 2.96
N TYR A 511 20.13 0.57 2.32
CA TYR A 511 19.48 -0.06 1.17
C TYR A 511 18.83 -1.42 1.50
N ILE A 512 18.64 -1.71 2.78
CA ILE A 512 18.14 -3.00 3.27
C ILE A 512 16.87 -2.79 4.08
N ALA A 513 15.74 -3.22 3.51
CA ALA A 513 14.51 -3.36 4.25
C ALA A 513 14.65 -4.50 5.28
N ALA A 514 14.27 -4.22 6.52
CA ALA A 514 14.28 -5.19 7.61
C ALA A 514 13.30 -4.76 8.70
N SER A 515 12.58 -5.72 9.26
CA SER A 515 11.58 -5.49 10.31
C SER A 515 12.19 -5.12 11.66
N THR A 516 13.43 -5.57 11.93
CA THR A 516 14.19 -5.26 13.14
C THR A 516 15.62 -4.83 12.82
N SER A 517 16.22 -4.04 13.70
CA SER A 517 17.61 -3.59 13.56
C SER A 517 18.62 -4.75 13.53
N PRO A 518 18.58 -5.74 14.45
CA PRO A 518 19.48 -6.90 14.39
C PRO A 518 19.40 -7.66 13.05
N ARG A 519 18.19 -7.84 12.51
CA ARG A 519 18.01 -8.48 11.20
C ARG A 519 18.62 -7.66 10.06
N ARG A 520 18.52 -6.32 10.13
CA ARG A 520 19.13 -5.41 9.15
C ARG A 520 20.64 -5.55 9.12
N THR A 521 21.28 -5.50 10.29
CA THR A 521 22.73 -5.65 10.41
C THR A 521 23.18 -7.04 9.97
N TYR A 522 22.42 -8.10 10.29
CA TYR A 522 22.67 -9.45 9.78
C TYR A 522 22.59 -9.51 8.24
N SER A 523 21.59 -8.89 7.61
CA SER A 523 21.51 -8.75 6.14
C SER A 523 22.69 -7.96 5.56
N ALA A 524 23.10 -6.87 6.20
CA ALA A 524 24.21 -6.04 5.75
C ALA A 524 25.54 -6.81 5.82
N ASN A 525 25.74 -7.61 6.87
CA ASN A 525 26.91 -8.45 7.05
C ASN A 525 27.13 -9.44 5.89
N PHE A 526 26.06 -9.97 5.28
CA PHE A 526 26.19 -10.81 4.08
C PHE A 526 26.86 -10.12 2.89
N ARG A 527 26.70 -8.79 2.78
CA ARG A 527 27.27 -7.93 1.73
C ARG A 527 28.55 -7.22 2.16
N LEU A 528 28.94 -7.34 3.44
CA LEU A 528 30.09 -6.64 4.00
C LEU A 528 31.38 -6.98 3.25
N LEU A 529 31.56 -8.26 2.91
CA LEU A 529 32.77 -8.79 2.28
C LEU A 529 32.67 -8.94 0.76
N THR A 530 31.48 -8.73 0.18
CA THR A 530 31.26 -9.03 -1.24
C THR A 530 31.90 -7.98 -2.15
N GLY A 531 32.20 -8.42 -3.37
CA GLY A 531 32.69 -7.57 -4.44
C GLY A 531 32.74 -8.34 -5.77
N ASN A 532 33.31 -7.71 -6.79
CA ASN A 532 33.44 -8.29 -8.12
C ASN A 532 34.29 -9.55 -8.09
N ASP A 533 33.97 -10.50 -8.96
CA ASP A 533 34.73 -11.75 -9.03
C ASP A 533 36.18 -11.49 -9.44
N SER A 534 37.09 -12.28 -8.86
CA SER A 534 38.54 -12.17 -9.05
C SER A 534 39.17 -10.84 -8.61
N SER A 535 38.39 -9.90 -8.04
CA SER A 535 38.92 -8.66 -7.47
C SER A 535 39.69 -8.93 -6.18
N PHE A 536 40.72 -8.13 -5.92
CA PHE A 536 41.42 -8.16 -4.64
C PHE A 536 40.89 -7.08 -3.70
N SER A 537 40.92 -7.38 -2.40
CA SER A 537 40.53 -6.47 -1.32
C SER A 537 41.50 -6.57 -0.16
N THR A 538 41.61 -5.48 0.61
CA THR A 538 42.39 -5.45 1.85
C THR A 538 41.45 -5.57 3.04
N PHE A 539 41.77 -6.45 3.99
CA PHE A 539 41.00 -6.67 5.22
C PHE A 539 41.91 -6.40 6.42
N THR A 540 41.53 -5.46 7.28
CA THR A 540 42.24 -5.23 8.55
C THR A 540 41.56 -6.04 9.64
N LEU A 541 42.28 -7.00 10.22
CA LEU A 541 41.78 -7.91 11.24
C LEU A 541 42.56 -7.72 12.55
N GLN A 542 41.86 -7.88 13.67
CA GLN A 542 42.46 -7.91 15.01
C GLN A 542 42.33 -9.30 15.62
N SER A 543 43.46 -9.89 16.01
CA SER A 543 43.51 -11.21 16.63
C SER A 543 43.00 -11.22 18.06
N ALA A 544 42.85 -12.42 18.63
CA ALA A 544 42.54 -12.58 20.06
C ALA A 544 43.59 -11.95 21.01
N SER A 545 44.86 -11.86 20.60
CA SER A 545 45.93 -11.18 21.35
C SER A 545 45.94 -9.66 21.18
N GLY A 546 45.00 -9.10 20.40
CA GLY A 546 44.92 -7.67 20.11
C GLY A 546 45.80 -7.19 18.97
N THR A 547 46.55 -8.08 18.32
CA THR A 547 47.42 -7.76 17.18
C THR A 547 46.59 -7.40 15.96
N VAL A 548 46.85 -6.23 15.37
CA VAL A 548 46.16 -5.75 14.16
C VAL A 548 47.03 -6.00 12.93
N LYS A 549 46.45 -6.59 11.88
CA LYS A 549 47.15 -6.89 10.63
C LYS A 549 46.26 -6.72 9.41
N ASP A 550 46.87 -6.28 8.32
CA ASP A 550 46.23 -6.19 7.00
C ASP A 550 46.46 -7.46 6.17
N PHE A 551 45.40 -7.93 5.53
CA PHE A 551 45.39 -9.09 4.66
C PHE A 551 44.88 -8.71 3.29
N ARG A 552 45.70 -8.92 2.26
CA ARG A 552 45.30 -8.73 0.87
C ARG A 552 44.83 -10.05 0.28
N LEU A 553 43.53 -10.19 0.04
CA LEU A 553 42.91 -11.44 -0.40
C LEU A 553 42.09 -11.24 -1.67
N GLN A 554 41.99 -12.30 -2.46
CA GLN A 554 41.15 -12.33 -3.65
C GLN A 554 39.72 -12.75 -3.29
N ARG A 555 38.73 -12.06 -3.86
CA ARG A 555 37.33 -12.45 -3.82
C ARG A 555 37.04 -13.43 -4.95
N LEU A 556 36.49 -14.60 -4.62
CA LEU A 556 36.19 -15.65 -5.61
C LEU A 556 34.77 -16.18 -5.46
N LYS A 557 34.10 -16.44 -6.59
CA LYS A 557 32.74 -16.96 -6.63
C LYS A 557 32.59 -18.31 -5.91
N ARG A 558 33.64 -19.15 -5.92
CA ARG A 558 33.67 -20.46 -5.25
C ARG A 558 33.38 -20.37 -3.75
N TYR A 559 33.81 -19.29 -3.10
CA TYR A 559 33.55 -19.07 -1.66
C TYR A 559 32.12 -18.61 -1.37
N SER A 560 31.37 -18.20 -2.39
CA SER A 560 29.94 -17.87 -2.27
C SER A 560 29.02 -19.02 -2.64
N SER A 561 29.49 -20.00 -3.42
CA SER A 561 28.66 -21.06 -4.03
C SER A 561 28.86 -22.45 -3.42
N ASN A 562 30.02 -22.73 -2.80
CA ASN A 562 30.33 -24.04 -2.22
C ASN A 562 30.30 -24.04 -0.68
N PHE A 563 29.39 -23.27 -0.06
CA PHE A 563 29.23 -23.35 1.39
C PHE A 563 28.64 -24.71 1.77
N THR A 564 29.49 -25.61 2.23
CA THR A 564 29.07 -26.76 3.03
C THR A 564 29.11 -26.28 4.47
N PRO A 565 27.95 -26.18 5.18
CA PRO A 565 27.98 -25.93 6.61
C PRO A 565 28.91 -26.94 7.27
N PRO A 566 29.62 -26.58 8.36
CA PRO A 566 30.34 -27.57 9.15
C PRO A 566 29.43 -28.76 9.47
N PRO A 567 29.92 -30.01 9.42
CA PRO A 567 29.10 -31.16 9.77
C PRO A 567 28.41 -30.93 11.13
N SER A 568 27.08 -30.91 11.11
CA SER A 568 26.25 -30.74 12.30
C SER A 568 25.30 -31.93 12.34
N ASP A 569 25.28 -32.67 13.44
CA ASP A 569 24.38 -33.83 13.49
C ASP A 569 22.93 -33.34 13.48
N THR A 570 22.15 -33.91 12.58
CA THR A 570 20.71 -33.66 12.51
C THR A 570 20.01 -34.04 13.81
N LEU A 571 20.42 -35.15 14.45
CA LEU A 571 19.78 -35.72 15.64
C LEU A 571 20.80 -36.21 16.67
N LYS A 572 20.83 -35.62 17.88
CA LYS A 572 21.69 -36.06 19.01
C LYS A 572 20.89 -36.37 20.27
N LEU A 573 21.48 -37.18 21.14
CA LEU A 573 21.04 -37.32 22.53
C LEU A 573 22.06 -36.60 23.42
N LEU A 574 21.58 -35.73 24.31
CA LEU A 574 22.35 -34.92 25.23
C LEU A 574 22.03 -35.30 26.68
N ALA A 575 22.84 -34.80 27.63
CA ALA A 575 22.64 -34.98 29.07
C ALA A 575 22.40 -36.46 29.47
N GLY A 576 23.29 -37.35 29.00
CA GLY A 576 23.22 -38.79 29.29
C GLY A 576 22.01 -39.50 28.70
N GLY A 577 21.46 -39.01 27.58
CA GLY A 577 20.30 -39.62 26.91
C GLY A 577 18.95 -39.01 27.26
N ASN A 578 18.89 -38.06 28.19
CA ASN A 578 17.62 -37.49 28.67
C ASN A 578 17.05 -36.37 27.79
N ILE A 579 17.86 -35.79 26.90
CA ILE A 579 17.46 -34.65 26.06
C ILE A 579 17.71 -35.00 24.60
N GLY A 580 16.66 -35.01 23.78
CA GLY A 580 16.79 -35.04 22.33
C GLY A 580 17.19 -33.67 21.80
N TYR A 581 18.10 -33.63 20.82
CA TYR A 581 18.46 -32.40 20.10
C TYR A 581 18.23 -32.64 18.61
N VAL A 582 17.58 -31.69 17.95
CA VAL A 582 17.36 -31.73 16.51
C VAL A 582 17.68 -30.39 15.86
N ASN A 583 18.44 -30.43 14.76
CA ASN A 583 18.64 -29.28 13.89
C ASN A 583 17.56 -29.24 12.81
N LEU A 584 16.67 -28.25 12.87
CA LEU A 584 15.52 -28.19 11.96
C LEU A 584 15.88 -27.67 10.56
N GLU A 585 17.06 -27.06 10.37
CA GLU A 585 17.62 -26.75 9.05
C GLU A 585 17.96 -28.03 8.28
N LEU A 586 18.40 -29.06 8.99
CA LEU A 586 18.91 -30.31 8.40
C LEU A 586 17.88 -31.46 8.42
N LEU A 587 16.81 -31.35 9.20
CA LEU A 587 15.79 -32.40 9.31
C LEU A 587 14.83 -32.35 8.12
N PRO A 588 14.85 -33.32 7.19
CA PRO A 588 13.81 -33.42 6.17
C PRO A 588 12.51 -33.94 6.78
N VAL A 589 11.36 -33.61 6.17
CA VAL A 589 10.04 -34.09 6.59
C VAL A 589 9.97 -35.62 6.71
N SER A 590 10.65 -36.35 5.82
CA SER A 590 10.69 -37.81 5.83
C SER A 590 11.37 -38.42 7.07
N GLN A 591 12.19 -37.66 7.80
CA GLN A 591 12.87 -38.14 9.02
C GLN A 591 12.18 -37.72 10.32
N VAL A 592 11.02 -37.07 10.26
CA VAL A 592 10.29 -36.66 11.47
C VAL A 592 9.88 -37.86 12.32
N ASP A 593 9.45 -38.97 11.69
CA ASP A 593 9.11 -40.19 12.43
C ASP A 593 10.33 -40.82 13.11
N VAL A 594 11.48 -40.83 12.44
CA VAL A 594 12.76 -41.32 13.00
C VAL A 594 13.20 -40.46 14.19
N MET A 595 13.06 -39.14 14.09
CA MET A 595 13.33 -38.22 15.19
C MET A 595 12.49 -38.55 16.42
N PHE A 596 11.17 -38.70 16.25
CA PHE A 596 10.28 -39.01 17.37
C PHE A 596 10.55 -40.40 17.96
N GLU A 597 10.84 -41.40 17.14
CA GLU A 597 11.20 -42.74 17.64
C GLU A 597 12.49 -42.69 18.47
N LYS A 598 13.50 -41.95 18.00
CA LYS A 598 14.77 -41.75 18.73
C LYS A 598 14.60 -41.00 20.05
N PHE A 599 13.62 -40.10 20.13
CA PHE A 599 13.42 -39.21 21.29
C PHE A 599 12.25 -39.60 22.19
N LYS A 600 11.50 -40.67 21.89
CA LYS A 600 10.26 -41.03 22.59
C LYS A 600 10.42 -41.16 24.11
N ASP A 601 11.58 -41.65 24.56
CA ASP A 601 11.90 -41.89 25.98
C ASP A 601 12.67 -40.73 26.64
N THR A 602 12.93 -39.65 25.90
CA THR A 602 13.60 -38.47 26.43
C THR A 602 12.65 -37.62 27.28
N LYS A 603 13.20 -36.82 28.20
CA LYS A 603 12.43 -35.90 29.05
C LYS A 603 12.18 -34.55 28.38
N ALA A 604 13.01 -34.19 27.41
CA ALA A 604 12.90 -32.95 26.67
C ALA A 604 13.48 -33.04 25.25
N ILE A 605 12.98 -32.21 24.34
CA ILE A 605 13.55 -31.98 23.02
C ILE A 605 13.99 -30.51 22.89
N VAL A 606 15.20 -30.31 22.39
CA VAL A 606 15.72 -29.01 21.93
C VAL A 606 15.63 -28.97 20.41
N PHE A 607 14.84 -28.03 19.89
CA PHE A 607 14.71 -27.72 18.47
C PHE A 607 15.62 -26.55 18.10
N ASP A 608 16.67 -26.77 17.32
CA ASP A 608 17.48 -25.68 16.81
C ASP A 608 16.82 -25.06 15.57
N MET A 609 16.32 -23.83 15.70
CA MET A 609 15.63 -23.04 14.67
C MET A 609 16.46 -21.80 14.28
N ARG A 610 17.76 -21.81 14.58
CA ARG A 610 18.67 -20.74 14.15
C ARG A 610 18.99 -20.81 12.65
N GLY A 611 18.70 -21.94 12.00
CA GLY A 611 18.68 -22.12 10.54
C GLY A 611 17.26 -22.16 9.97
N TYR A 612 17.14 -22.21 8.63
CA TYR A 612 15.83 -22.18 7.96
C TYR A 612 15.26 -23.61 7.78
N PRO A 613 14.04 -23.91 8.26
CA PRO A 613 13.57 -25.29 8.33
C PRO A 613 13.09 -25.83 6.98
N GLN A 614 12.92 -27.16 6.89
CA GLN A 614 12.44 -27.84 5.67
C GLN A 614 10.94 -28.16 5.71
N GLY A 615 10.12 -27.29 6.31
CA GLY A 615 8.67 -27.51 6.41
C GLY A 615 8.22 -28.55 7.45
N THR A 616 9.06 -28.81 8.45
CA THR A 616 8.82 -29.82 9.49
C THR A 616 7.80 -29.42 10.56
N ALA A 617 7.34 -28.16 10.58
CA ALA A 617 6.35 -27.67 11.55
C ALA A 617 5.03 -28.46 11.51
N TRP A 618 4.48 -28.68 10.32
CA TRP A 618 3.19 -29.34 10.10
C TRP A 618 3.14 -30.80 10.59
N PRO A 619 4.16 -31.65 10.38
CA PRO A 619 4.18 -32.99 10.95
C PRO A 619 4.64 -33.06 12.42
N ILE A 620 5.40 -32.07 12.94
CA ILE A 620 5.88 -32.08 14.33
C ILE A 620 4.84 -31.54 15.31
N ALA A 621 4.32 -30.32 15.06
CA ALA A 621 3.45 -29.61 16.00
C ALA A 621 2.22 -30.41 16.48
N PRO A 622 1.47 -31.14 15.64
CA PRO A 622 0.30 -31.88 16.11
C PRO A 622 0.65 -33.07 17.01
N ARG A 623 1.91 -33.54 16.97
CA ARG A 623 2.41 -34.59 17.86
C ARG A 623 2.92 -34.05 19.20
N LEU A 624 2.89 -32.73 19.41
CA LEU A 624 3.29 -32.10 20.68
C LEU A 624 2.09 -31.86 21.61
N THR A 625 0.85 -32.14 21.19
CA THR A 625 -0.33 -31.70 21.96
C THR A 625 -1.50 -32.67 22.02
N PRO A 626 -2.14 -32.75 23.20
CA PRO A 626 -3.49 -33.19 23.48
C PRO A 626 -4.58 -32.89 22.47
N ARG A 627 -4.53 -31.61 22.11
CA ARG A 627 -5.69 -30.77 21.93
C ARG A 627 -6.08 -30.76 20.47
N GLU A 628 -7.39 -30.77 20.24
CA GLU A 628 -7.93 -30.57 18.90
C GLU A 628 -8.17 -29.09 18.63
N ARG A 629 -8.18 -28.71 17.34
CA ARG A 629 -8.46 -27.34 16.87
C ARG A 629 -7.65 -26.27 17.60
N VAL A 630 -6.35 -26.51 17.80
CA VAL A 630 -5.43 -25.53 18.38
C VAL A 630 -5.16 -24.42 17.36
N ALA A 631 -5.59 -23.20 17.66
CA ALA A 631 -5.23 -22.02 16.86
C ALA A 631 -3.72 -21.76 16.96
N ALA A 632 -3.04 -21.71 15.83
CA ALA A 632 -1.58 -21.56 15.75
C ALA A 632 -1.16 -20.15 15.34
N ALA A 633 -1.89 -19.55 14.41
CA ALA A 633 -1.62 -18.21 13.91
C ALA A 633 -2.89 -17.53 13.41
N GLN A 634 -2.89 -16.22 13.41
CA GLN A 634 -3.94 -15.41 12.81
C GLN A 634 -3.38 -14.72 11.56
N PHE A 635 -4.08 -14.85 10.44
CA PHE A 635 -3.71 -14.27 9.16
C PHE A 635 -4.65 -13.16 8.78
N TYR A 636 -4.12 -12.14 8.11
CA TYR A 636 -4.93 -11.07 7.60
C TYR A 636 -4.34 -10.41 6.35
N ARG A 637 -5.19 -9.83 5.50
CA ARG A 637 -4.75 -9.07 4.32
C ARG A 637 -5.73 -7.96 4.00
N LYS A 638 -5.24 -6.94 3.29
CA LYS A 638 -6.05 -5.81 2.86
C LYS A 638 -7.04 -6.27 1.78
N ASN A 639 -8.31 -5.92 1.96
CA ASN A 639 -9.36 -6.04 0.97
C ASN A 639 -9.81 -4.62 0.60
N VAL A 640 -9.55 -4.25 -0.65
CA VAL A 640 -9.53 -2.86 -1.12
C VAL A 640 -10.57 -2.69 -2.22
N THR A 641 -11.62 -1.91 -1.97
CA THR A 641 -12.73 -1.65 -2.92
C THR A 641 -12.74 -0.22 -3.45
N ASP A 642 -12.09 0.70 -2.75
CA ASP A 642 -12.11 2.12 -3.04
C ASP A 642 -10.74 2.75 -2.71
N PRO A 643 -10.35 3.84 -3.39
CA PRO A 643 -9.15 4.61 -3.05
C PRO A 643 -9.30 5.34 -1.71
N ASP A 644 -8.17 5.74 -1.10
CA ASP A 644 -8.20 6.66 0.05
C ASP A 644 -8.81 8.00 -0.40
N ARG A 645 -9.70 8.60 0.40
CA ARG A 645 -10.35 9.90 0.11
C ARG A 645 -9.87 11.00 1.06
N ASP A 646 -9.72 12.21 0.55
CA ASP A 646 -9.20 13.37 1.30
C ASP A 646 -10.23 13.98 2.29
N ASP A 647 -11.51 13.59 2.22
CA ASP A 647 -12.66 14.20 2.91
C ASP A 647 -13.17 13.41 4.13
N VAL A 648 -12.69 12.19 4.34
CA VAL A 648 -13.13 11.34 5.47
C VAL A 648 -12.07 11.33 6.56
N SER A 649 -12.39 11.89 7.73
CA SER A 649 -11.57 11.83 8.95
C SER A 649 -11.48 10.41 9.53
N GLU A 650 -12.38 9.53 9.10
CA GLU A 650 -12.33 8.10 9.33
C GLU A 650 -11.69 7.45 8.10
N THR A 651 -10.54 6.79 8.31
CA THR A 651 -9.98 5.90 7.29
C THR A 651 -11.09 4.98 6.80
N PRO A 652 -11.36 4.87 5.47
CA PRO A 652 -12.36 3.93 4.98
C PRO A 652 -12.08 2.60 5.65
N ASP A 653 -13.07 1.97 6.29
CA ASP A 653 -12.95 0.66 6.91
C ASP A 653 -12.23 -0.25 5.93
N LYS A 654 -10.91 -0.39 6.09
CA LYS A 654 -10.08 -1.17 5.17
C LYS A 654 -10.50 -2.57 5.50
N THR A 655 -11.45 -3.10 4.74
CA THR A 655 -11.95 -4.44 4.99
C THR A 655 -10.73 -5.35 4.99
N ILE A 656 -10.61 -6.15 6.03
CA ILE A 656 -9.51 -7.07 6.17
C ILE A 656 -10.11 -8.44 5.96
N PHE A 657 -9.58 -9.20 5.01
CA PHE A 657 -9.82 -10.63 5.03
C PHE A 657 -8.98 -11.23 6.16
N TYR A 658 -9.62 -11.95 7.06
CA TYR A 658 -9.02 -12.49 8.26
C TYR A 658 -9.36 -13.97 8.40
N PHE A 659 -8.39 -14.80 8.75
CA PHE A 659 -8.65 -16.19 9.10
C PHE A 659 -7.70 -16.70 10.19
N THR A 660 -8.19 -17.65 10.98
CA THR A 660 -7.39 -18.38 11.96
C THR A 660 -6.88 -19.66 11.34
N GLN A 661 -5.56 -19.87 11.41
CA GLN A 661 -4.95 -21.14 11.04
C GLN A 661 -4.85 -22.04 12.27
N TYR A 662 -5.31 -23.27 12.13
CA TYR A 662 -5.24 -24.30 13.16
C TYR A 662 -4.11 -25.29 12.87
N LEU A 663 -3.57 -25.91 13.92
CA LEU A 663 -2.65 -27.04 13.76
C LEU A 663 -3.34 -28.17 12.95
N PRO A 664 -2.59 -28.88 12.08
CA PRO A 664 -3.11 -30.02 11.36
C PRO A 664 -3.50 -31.16 12.33
N LYS A 665 -4.27 -32.13 11.86
CA LYS A 665 -4.58 -33.35 12.63
C LYS A 665 -3.51 -34.41 12.41
N THR A 666 -3.30 -35.26 13.41
CA THR A 666 -2.44 -36.45 13.31
C THR A 666 -3.00 -37.57 14.18
N ASP A 667 -2.79 -38.81 13.72
CA ASP A 667 -3.04 -40.07 14.43
C ASP A 667 -1.76 -40.66 15.04
N LYS A 668 -0.60 -40.03 14.79
CA LYS A 668 0.71 -40.50 15.25
C LYS A 668 0.86 -40.34 16.77
N PRO A 669 1.73 -41.15 17.41
CA PRO A 669 2.04 -41.01 18.83
C PRO A 669 2.52 -39.61 19.20
N ARG A 670 2.06 -39.14 20.37
CA ARG A 670 2.34 -37.82 20.92
C ARG A 670 3.56 -37.86 21.82
N TYR A 671 4.39 -36.83 21.75
CA TYR A 671 5.48 -36.60 22.68
C TYR A 671 5.01 -35.69 23.82
N THR A 672 5.19 -36.12 25.06
CA THR A 672 4.72 -35.44 26.27
C THR A 672 5.83 -34.74 27.06
N GLY A 673 7.09 -34.93 26.65
CA GLY A 673 8.22 -34.26 27.27
C GLY A 673 8.25 -32.75 27.00
N LYS A 674 9.16 -32.05 27.68
CA LYS A 674 9.31 -30.60 27.54
C LYS A 674 9.93 -30.25 26.19
N THR A 675 9.63 -29.06 25.68
CA THR A 675 10.20 -28.56 24.43
C THR A 675 10.80 -27.17 24.60
N VAL A 676 11.99 -27.00 24.02
CA VAL A 676 12.69 -25.72 23.89
C VAL A 676 13.05 -25.51 22.43
N MET A 677 13.02 -24.27 21.96
CA MET A 677 13.49 -23.89 20.64
C MET A 677 14.57 -22.81 20.73
N LEU A 678 15.68 -23.03 20.04
CA LEU A 678 16.76 -22.05 19.91
C LEU A 678 16.42 -21.08 18.78
N ILE A 679 16.44 -19.79 19.05
CA ILE A 679 16.05 -18.73 18.10
C ILE A 679 17.08 -17.60 18.07
N ASP A 680 17.18 -16.92 16.93
CA ASP A 680 17.94 -15.67 16.80
C ASP A 680 17.43 -14.83 15.63
N GLU A 681 18.10 -13.72 15.30
CA GLU A 681 17.71 -12.80 14.24
C GLU A 681 17.71 -13.43 12.83
N ARG A 682 18.22 -14.66 12.65
CA ARG A 682 18.17 -15.41 11.39
C ARG A 682 16.84 -16.14 11.22
N THR A 683 16.17 -16.47 12.33
CA THR A 683 14.84 -17.07 12.34
C THR A 683 13.83 -16.09 11.71
N GLN A 684 13.33 -16.41 10.51
CA GLN A 684 12.45 -15.56 9.71
C GLN A 684 11.35 -16.40 9.04
N SER A 685 10.20 -15.81 8.72
CA SER A 685 9.19 -16.39 7.81
C SER A 685 8.71 -17.76 8.29
N GLN A 686 8.90 -18.83 7.51
CA GLN A 686 8.53 -20.19 7.90
C GLN A 686 9.16 -20.63 9.24
N ALA A 687 10.37 -20.15 9.55
CA ALA A 687 11.04 -20.45 10.81
C ALA A 687 10.28 -19.83 12.00
N GLU A 688 9.83 -18.59 11.88
CA GLU A 688 8.96 -17.94 12.89
C GLU A 688 7.59 -18.61 12.95
N HIS A 689 7.04 -19.03 11.81
CA HIS A 689 5.79 -19.77 11.75
C HIS A 689 5.88 -21.13 12.48
N THR A 690 7.03 -21.80 12.40
CA THR A 690 7.31 -23.03 13.16
C THR A 690 7.31 -22.75 14.66
N GLY A 691 7.89 -21.62 15.08
CA GLY A 691 7.81 -21.16 16.46
C GLY A 691 6.38 -20.92 16.93
N LEU A 692 5.54 -20.25 16.13
CA LEU A 692 4.11 -20.06 16.43
C LEU A 692 3.39 -21.41 16.62
N PHE A 693 3.66 -22.40 15.76
CA PHE A 693 3.07 -23.73 15.85
C PHE A 693 3.46 -24.43 17.15
N PHE A 694 4.73 -24.34 17.54
CA PHE A 694 5.27 -25.05 18.71
C PHE A 694 4.88 -24.35 20.02
N GLU A 695 4.83 -23.01 20.02
CA GLU A 695 4.25 -22.22 21.11
C GLU A 695 2.77 -22.60 21.30
N ALA A 696 2.00 -22.61 20.20
CA ALA A 696 0.58 -22.94 20.25
C ALA A 696 0.31 -24.38 20.68
N ALA A 697 1.12 -25.36 20.25
CA ALA A 697 0.91 -26.77 20.56
C ALA A 697 1.06 -27.08 22.05
N ASN A 698 2.17 -26.66 22.68
CA ASN A 698 2.49 -27.04 24.06
C ASN A 698 3.23 -25.96 24.87
N GLY A 699 3.29 -24.73 24.38
CA GLY A 699 3.99 -23.64 25.07
C GLY A 699 5.52 -23.79 25.05
N THR A 700 6.07 -24.35 23.97
CA THR A 700 7.52 -24.46 23.72
C THR A 700 8.23 -23.17 24.12
N LYS A 701 9.33 -23.30 24.86
CA LYS A 701 10.08 -22.15 25.39
C LYS A 701 11.17 -21.72 24.43
N PHE A 702 11.32 -20.41 24.21
CA PHE A 702 12.31 -19.85 23.30
C PHE A 702 13.57 -19.43 24.05
N ILE A 703 14.75 -19.83 23.56
CA ILE A 703 16.05 -19.51 24.17
C ILE A 703 16.94 -18.88 23.09
N GLY A 704 17.55 -17.73 23.35
CA GLY A 704 18.39 -17.01 22.38
C GLY A 704 18.09 -15.52 22.30
N SER A 705 18.02 -14.98 21.08
CA SER A 705 17.67 -13.57 20.81
C SER A 705 16.34 -13.44 20.04
N PRO A 706 15.71 -12.25 20.04
CA PRO A 706 14.52 -12.01 19.22
C PRO A 706 14.73 -12.35 17.75
N THR A 707 13.70 -12.91 17.13
CA THR A 707 13.71 -13.29 15.71
C THR A 707 13.57 -12.11 14.77
N SER A 708 13.54 -12.37 13.46
CA SER A 708 13.45 -11.33 12.42
C SER A 708 12.22 -10.43 12.56
N GLY A 709 11.10 -10.92 13.07
CA GLY A 709 9.82 -10.21 13.06
C GLY A 709 9.28 -10.01 11.65
N ALA A 710 9.40 -11.02 10.81
CA ALA A 710 8.97 -10.98 9.41
C ALA A 710 8.35 -12.32 9.01
N ASN A 711 7.08 -12.49 9.35
CA ASN A 711 6.25 -13.61 8.92
C ASN A 711 5.10 -13.10 8.06
N GLY A 712 4.77 -13.87 7.03
CA GLY A 712 3.84 -13.45 5.99
C GLY A 712 4.17 -14.07 4.64
N ASP A 713 3.13 -14.25 3.85
CA ASP A 713 3.27 -14.69 2.46
C ASP A 713 3.96 -13.59 1.64
N VAL A 714 4.98 -13.94 0.87
CA VAL A 714 5.73 -12.97 0.06
C VAL A 714 5.02 -12.78 -1.27
N THR A 715 4.74 -11.55 -1.64
CA THR A 715 4.28 -11.18 -2.99
C THR A 715 5.28 -10.23 -3.64
N ASN A 716 5.12 -9.95 -4.93
CA ASN A 716 6.08 -9.14 -5.69
C ASN A 716 5.47 -8.40 -6.87
N PHE A 717 6.11 -7.31 -7.27
CA PHE A 717 5.79 -6.50 -8.45
C PHE A 717 7.06 -5.99 -9.12
N ASN A 718 6.92 -5.57 -10.38
CA ASN A 718 8.01 -5.01 -11.18
C ASN A 718 7.85 -3.49 -11.30
N VAL A 719 8.95 -2.76 -11.24
CA VAL A 719 9.01 -1.33 -11.52
C VAL A 719 10.04 -1.02 -12.61
N PRO A 720 9.97 0.16 -13.28
CA PRO A 720 10.92 0.55 -14.31
C PRO A 720 12.39 0.39 -13.92
N GLY A 721 13.23 0.01 -14.87
CA GLY A 721 14.64 -0.36 -14.63
C GLY A 721 14.89 -1.87 -14.52
N GLY A 722 13.88 -2.71 -14.76
CA GLY A 722 14.00 -4.16 -14.59
C GLY A 722 14.20 -4.55 -13.13
N ILE A 723 13.50 -3.87 -12.22
CA ILE A 723 13.58 -4.07 -10.77
C ILE A 723 12.35 -4.84 -10.32
N THR A 724 12.56 -6.00 -9.70
CA THR A 724 11.49 -6.71 -8.99
C THR A 724 11.61 -6.44 -7.50
N ILE A 725 10.50 -6.03 -6.89
CA ILE A 725 10.40 -5.72 -5.46
C ILE A 725 9.46 -6.74 -4.83
N SER A 726 9.88 -7.32 -3.72
CA SER A 726 9.07 -8.21 -2.88
C SER A 726 8.66 -7.52 -1.59
N PHE A 727 7.55 -7.95 -0.99
CA PHE A 727 7.10 -7.53 0.33
C PHE A 727 6.16 -8.58 0.94
N SER A 728 5.87 -8.46 2.23
CA SER A 728 4.87 -9.30 2.90
C SER A 728 3.46 -8.92 2.42
N GLY A 729 2.81 -9.80 1.64
CA GLY A 729 1.45 -9.62 1.14
C GLY A 729 0.35 -10.05 2.12
N GLN A 730 0.71 -10.85 3.14
CA GLN A 730 -0.19 -11.26 4.22
C GLN A 730 0.42 -10.95 5.60
N GLY A 731 -0.43 -10.40 6.47
CA GLY A 731 -0.12 -10.16 7.87
C GLY A 731 -0.28 -11.42 8.71
N VAL A 732 0.62 -11.64 9.66
CA VAL A 732 0.61 -12.79 10.59
C VAL A 732 0.76 -12.29 12.02
N ARG A 733 -0.09 -12.81 12.90
CA ARG A 733 -0.06 -12.60 14.35
C ARG A 733 0.03 -13.94 15.09
N HIS A 734 0.43 -13.87 16.35
CA HIS A 734 0.26 -14.98 17.27
C HIS A 734 -1.21 -15.39 17.35
N SER A 735 -1.49 -16.62 17.78
CA SER A 735 -2.87 -17.13 17.91
C SER A 735 -3.75 -16.33 18.87
N ASP A 736 -3.14 -15.62 19.82
CA ASP A 736 -3.79 -14.70 20.77
C ASP A 736 -3.90 -13.24 20.27
N GLY A 737 -3.45 -12.96 19.04
CA GLY A 737 -3.49 -11.63 18.43
C GLY A 737 -2.27 -10.75 18.70
N ARG A 738 -1.28 -11.18 19.49
CA ARG A 738 -0.03 -10.43 19.67
C ARG A 738 0.67 -10.18 18.34
N GLN A 739 1.30 -9.01 18.22
CA GLN A 739 2.05 -8.59 17.05
C GLN A 739 3.32 -9.44 16.89
N LEU A 740 3.57 -9.91 15.66
CA LEU A 740 4.81 -10.57 15.28
C LEU A 740 5.70 -9.67 14.41
N GLN A 741 5.11 -8.99 13.41
CA GLN A 741 5.87 -8.10 12.53
C GLN A 741 6.61 -7.01 13.32
N ARG A 742 7.87 -6.76 12.99
CA ARG A 742 8.79 -5.81 13.68
C ARG A 742 9.13 -6.13 15.13
N VAL A 743 8.61 -7.23 15.68
CA VAL A 743 8.87 -7.66 17.06
C VAL A 743 9.65 -8.96 17.04
N GLY A 744 9.16 -9.95 16.29
CA GLY A 744 9.66 -11.32 16.31
C GLY A 744 9.16 -12.11 17.51
N LEU A 745 9.36 -13.42 17.48
CA LEU A 745 9.26 -14.27 18.66
C LEU A 745 10.27 -13.77 19.69
N GLN A 746 9.80 -13.57 20.91
CA GLN A 746 10.65 -13.13 22.01
C GLN A 746 11.20 -14.33 22.78
N PRO A 747 12.49 -14.32 23.15
CA PRO A 747 13.05 -15.39 23.96
C PRO A 747 12.48 -15.34 25.39
N ASP A 748 12.14 -16.51 25.94
CA ASP A 748 11.87 -16.69 27.37
C ASP A 748 13.15 -16.56 28.20
N VAL A 749 14.31 -16.94 27.63
CA VAL A 749 15.64 -16.74 28.21
C VAL A 749 16.51 -16.08 27.16
N PHE A 750 16.83 -14.81 27.39
CA PHE A 750 17.70 -14.05 26.50
C PHE A 750 19.15 -14.49 26.68
N VAL A 751 19.79 -14.91 25.59
CA VAL A 751 21.21 -15.23 25.53
C VAL A 751 21.72 -14.99 24.11
N ARG A 752 22.92 -14.44 23.99
CA ARG A 752 23.63 -14.28 22.72
C ARG A 752 25.03 -14.87 22.85
N PRO A 753 25.60 -15.38 21.75
CA PRO A 753 27.00 -15.78 21.76
C PRO A 753 27.92 -14.60 22.09
N THR A 754 29.02 -14.89 22.78
CA THR A 754 30.04 -13.90 23.15
C THR A 754 31.32 -14.10 22.33
N LEU A 755 32.16 -13.06 22.24
CA LEU A 755 33.48 -13.20 21.61
C LEU A 755 34.33 -14.25 22.34
N ALA A 756 34.26 -14.26 23.68
CA ALA A 756 34.99 -15.22 24.51
C ALA A 756 34.52 -16.66 24.29
N GLY A 757 33.21 -16.90 24.27
CA GLY A 757 32.66 -18.24 24.06
C GLY A 757 32.96 -18.79 22.67
N LEU A 758 32.91 -17.94 21.64
CA LEU A 758 33.28 -18.32 20.29
C LEU A 758 34.74 -18.75 20.16
N ARG A 759 35.66 -17.95 20.73
CA ARG A 759 37.08 -18.30 20.78
C ARG A 759 37.34 -19.59 21.54
N ALA A 760 36.45 -19.94 22.48
CA ALA A 760 36.48 -21.19 23.23
C ALA A 760 35.68 -22.34 22.57
N GLY A 761 35.09 -22.14 21.39
CA GLY A 761 34.28 -23.16 20.71
C GLY A 761 32.97 -23.53 21.42
N LYS A 762 32.43 -22.63 22.25
CA LYS A 762 31.18 -22.84 23.00
C LYS A 762 29.95 -22.41 22.21
N ASP A 763 28.84 -23.09 22.46
CA ASP A 763 27.51 -22.67 22.03
C ASP A 763 26.70 -22.26 23.27
N GLU A 764 26.84 -20.99 23.68
CA GLU A 764 26.20 -20.52 24.92
C GLU A 764 24.67 -20.56 24.86
N VAL A 765 24.09 -20.56 23.66
CA VAL A 765 22.63 -20.65 23.47
C VAL A 765 22.14 -22.07 23.74
N LEU A 766 22.85 -23.08 23.21
CA LEU A 766 22.57 -24.48 23.51
C LEU A 766 22.84 -24.82 24.98
N ASP A 767 23.94 -24.33 25.54
CA ASP A 767 24.28 -24.51 26.96
C ASP A 767 23.18 -23.94 27.86
N ALA A 768 22.68 -22.75 27.55
CA ALA A 768 21.57 -22.12 28.27
C ALA A 768 20.27 -22.94 28.17
N ALA A 769 19.99 -23.57 27.03
CA ALA A 769 18.83 -24.45 26.87
C ALA A 769 18.95 -25.72 27.73
N ILE A 770 20.12 -26.36 27.75
CA ILE A 770 20.38 -27.54 28.59
C ILE A 770 20.26 -27.18 30.08
N ALA A 771 20.83 -26.04 30.48
CA ALA A 771 20.74 -25.52 31.84
C ALA A 771 19.27 -25.21 32.21
N TYR A 772 18.52 -24.56 31.32
CA TYR A 772 17.10 -24.29 31.53
C TYR A 772 16.32 -25.60 31.72
N LEU A 773 16.52 -26.61 30.89
CA LEU A 773 15.80 -27.88 31.00
C LEU A 773 16.10 -28.62 32.30
N SER A 774 17.34 -28.55 32.77
CA SER A 774 17.84 -29.19 33.99
C SER A 774 17.48 -28.45 35.29
N ALA A 775 17.12 -27.16 35.20
CA ALA A 775 16.85 -26.31 36.36
C ALA A 775 15.53 -26.63 37.08
N SER A 776 15.53 -26.43 38.41
CA SER A 776 14.33 -26.46 39.26
C SER A 776 13.35 -25.34 38.90
N PRO A 777 12.06 -25.44 39.25
CA PRO A 777 11.07 -24.39 38.94
C PRO A 777 11.47 -22.99 39.45
N ASN A 778 12.10 -22.89 40.62
CA ASN A 778 12.56 -21.62 41.19
C ASN A 778 13.77 -21.06 40.43
N ALA A 779 14.74 -21.90 40.06
CA ALA A 779 15.87 -21.49 39.25
C ALA A 779 15.45 -21.01 37.84
N LYS A 780 14.42 -21.62 37.25
CA LYS A 780 13.84 -21.18 35.97
C LYS A 780 13.27 -19.76 36.02
N LYS A 781 12.64 -19.35 37.12
CA LYS A 781 12.15 -17.98 37.27
C LYS A 781 13.30 -16.97 37.26
N LEU A 782 14.45 -17.32 37.84
CA LEU A 782 15.65 -16.48 37.85
C LEU A 782 16.32 -16.37 36.47
N LEU A 783 16.27 -17.44 35.67
CA LEU A 783 16.78 -17.45 34.30
C LEU A 783 15.90 -16.63 33.32
N ARG A 784 14.61 -16.45 33.64
CA ARG A 784 13.63 -15.72 32.82
C ARG A 784 13.57 -14.22 33.10
N ARG A 785 14.59 -13.62 33.73
CA ARG A 785 14.55 -12.19 34.10
C ARG A 785 14.25 -11.33 32.86
N PRO A 786 13.20 -10.49 32.90
CA PRO A 786 12.82 -9.70 31.74
C PRO A 786 13.93 -8.71 31.42
N VAL A 787 14.39 -8.70 30.18
CA VAL A 787 15.09 -7.53 29.64
C VAL A 787 14.05 -6.41 29.64
N SER A 788 14.24 -5.41 30.49
CA SER A 788 13.37 -4.24 30.53
C SER A 788 13.44 -3.52 29.17
N ALA A 789 12.51 -3.81 28.28
CA ALA A 789 12.26 -3.01 27.10
C ALA A 789 11.53 -1.73 27.53
N LYS A 790 12.27 -0.75 28.06
CA LYS A 790 11.88 0.64 27.81
C LYS A 790 12.30 0.93 26.38
N PRO A 791 11.38 1.25 25.46
CA PRO A 791 11.78 1.86 24.20
C PRO A 791 12.55 3.13 24.56
N ALA A 792 13.73 3.33 23.97
CA ALA A 792 14.29 4.66 23.94
C ALA A 792 13.27 5.54 23.24
N SER A 793 12.60 6.41 24.00
CA SER A 793 11.83 7.51 23.44
C SER A 793 12.77 8.27 22.53
N ALA A 794 12.54 8.20 21.21
CA ALA A 794 13.12 9.15 20.29
C ALA A 794 12.63 10.53 20.73
N SER A 795 13.53 11.33 21.28
CA SER A 795 13.31 12.75 21.47
C SER A 795 13.19 13.38 20.09
N ARG A 796 11.93 13.70 19.72
CA ARG A 796 11.42 14.63 18.71
C ARG A 796 12.22 14.83 17.42
#